data_AF-A0A1L7XWM5-F1
#
_entry.id   AF-A0A1L7XWM5-F1
#
_cell.length_a   1.000
_cell.length_b   1.000
_cell.length_c   1.000
_cell.angle_alpha   90.00
_cell.angle_beta   90.00
_cell.angle_gamma   90.00
#
_symmetry.space_group_name_H-M   'P 1'
#
loop_
_entity.id
_entity.type
_entity.pdbx_description
1 polymer ?
#
loop_
_entity_poly.entity_id
_entity_poly.type
_entity_poly.pdbx_seq_one_letter_code
_entity_poly.pdbx_strand_id
1 'polypeptide(L)'
;MSDEKEQLLGEVVKVDTPRKSVEIDDLLEFSPYRDNPEEHATENDKGLPPLPQDDDEEEIPKSRRIVYKIVTSVVAVLLSLFVIFVVLNTLGFFREWRKEHGHKTKTKPRPSPSRDFALNFPEQYPNLDAKRTSAECQEAWSKLTDIRCHDAIWTRNWDEGVSKILGPSLDRFVPLICDTRCAPALEEAHKNVTAACSKEDVFDVEGYSGRFSTKFLESGPVEVMDVLVERQTRMCRKSPTGDAERGFCMTDMSSRWNIVDGIRSNGINGLHWFLSATKSRKVEPAGRHSGMQGSGGWGEKYNYWREERKFGPGRGETTCSWCTLNWFKEKLLLWEEGTQDSDGNVINLPAFLQMWENAGKRCAGDDFTKSYEAAVQGYIERGLLTADWETQVSGDIPYLMEHGPTSGDYPARDVDGLVERVKAYQNRTIRINPENPARVKHQALVTEYIGCLESFKLAAQDLQCYPFLTKENISKYMLVGIPTATKACSEQCLNSIDSFRRKVFTDCPSMRDYQQKLRPIGNGVASFISDMFLQESAIGLYETTCRTGDSWRRSGVPCAAIFKQFDKTQWAYQKPDVKDLVATTRRLITELPSMPQELKDWKWPGRKLTPEEEKINKEWSAWRTEMQQGVCSDCVWRRYVERGFWGSGLIPKGATKEVAAEWIKTVHLMRDECNDRGRQFQEQEVESVDKEWKKLYGEEAFNDAFEDDRQPPAPVESAPVVEHEDLRT
;
A
#
# COMPACT_ATOMS: atom_id res chain seq x y z
N MET A 1 55.12 24.07 -27.12
CA MET A 1 54.19 25.12 -27.59
C MET A 1 53.08 25.18 -26.57
N SER A 2 53.33 26.01 -25.57
CA SER A 2 52.40 26.37 -24.51
C SER A 2 51.68 27.65 -24.92
N ASP A 3 50.64 27.95 -24.15
CA ASP A 3 49.88 29.20 -24.09
C ASP A 3 48.58 29.18 -24.90
N GLU A 4 47.47 29.02 -24.17
CA GLU A 4 46.43 30.05 -24.02
C GLU A 4 45.20 29.42 -23.35
N LYS A 5 44.90 29.85 -22.12
CA LYS A 5 43.51 30.07 -21.70
C LYS A 5 43.45 31.06 -20.54
N GLU A 6 42.92 32.22 -20.90
CA GLU A 6 42.64 33.37 -20.06
C GLU A 6 41.60 33.12 -18.97
N GLN A 7 41.78 33.93 -17.93
CA GLN A 7 40.94 34.19 -16.79
C GLN A 7 39.64 34.89 -17.17
N LEU A 8 38.52 34.48 -16.56
CA LEU A 8 37.42 35.38 -16.20
C LEU A 8 36.89 34.96 -14.83
N LEU A 9 37.39 35.66 -13.80
CA LEU A 9 36.85 35.69 -12.44
C LEU A 9 35.97 36.94 -12.33
N GLY A 10 34.71 36.78 -11.95
CA GLY A 10 33.77 37.87 -11.70
C GLY A 10 32.76 37.52 -10.61
N GLU A 11 32.85 38.27 -9.52
CA GLU A 11 31.83 38.57 -8.49
C GLU A 11 31.31 37.45 -7.56
N VAL A 12 31.96 37.38 -6.40
CA VAL A 12 31.36 36.90 -5.15
C VAL A 12 30.50 38.02 -4.55
N VAL A 13 29.19 37.88 -4.62
CA VAL A 13 28.24 38.70 -3.84
C VAL A 13 28.28 38.23 -2.39
N LYS A 14 28.92 39.02 -1.52
CA LYS A 14 28.77 38.91 -0.07
C LYS A 14 27.40 39.45 0.33
N VAL A 15 26.53 38.59 0.81
CA VAL A 15 25.31 38.99 1.54
C VAL A 15 25.63 38.96 3.03
N ASP A 16 25.95 40.13 3.58
CA ASP A 16 26.01 40.35 5.02
C ASP A 16 24.57 40.34 5.59
N THR A 17 24.27 39.39 6.46
CA THR A 17 23.10 39.47 7.36
C THR A 17 23.58 39.52 8.81
N PRO A 18 23.16 40.52 9.60
CA PRO A 18 23.63 40.68 10.98
C PRO A 18 22.96 39.64 11.87
N ARG A 19 23.77 38.72 12.41
CA ARG A 19 23.38 37.81 13.47
C ARG A 19 23.29 38.60 14.78
N LYS A 20 22.11 39.14 15.10
CA LYS A 20 21.81 39.63 16.45
C LYS A 20 21.85 38.44 17.42
N SER A 21 22.93 38.34 18.19
CA SER A 21 22.98 37.57 19.42
C SER A 21 22.02 38.22 20.41
N VAL A 22 20.91 37.54 20.71
CA VAL A 22 20.08 37.88 21.86
C VAL A 22 20.69 37.16 23.06
N GLU A 23 21.46 37.90 23.86
CA GLU A 23 21.70 37.56 25.25
C GLU A 23 20.35 37.62 25.98
N ILE A 24 19.92 36.48 26.52
CA ILE A 24 18.86 36.41 27.53
C ILE A 24 19.55 36.02 28.82
N ASP A 25 20.18 37.02 29.46
CA ASP A 25 20.34 37.04 30.90
C ASP A 25 19.03 37.59 31.46
N ASP A 26 18.16 36.70 31.94
CA ASP A 26 17.09 37.08 32.87
C ASP A 26 17.10 36.12 34.06
N LEU A 27 17.46 36.72 35.19
CA LEU A 27 17.42 36.18 36.53
C LEU A 27 16.04 35.61 36.85
N LEU A 28 15.96 34.28 37.03
CA LEU A 28 14.86 33.65 37.75
C LEU A 28 15.09 33.82 39.25
N GLU A 29 14.66 34.97 39.77
CA GLU A 29 14.52 35.24 41.20
C GLU A 29 13.28 34.46 41.71
N PHE A 30 13.53 33.32 42.35
CA PHE A 30 12.46 32.53 42.97
C PHE A 30 11.97 33.24 44.24
N SER A 31 10.72 33.70 44.22
CA SER A 31 9.99 34.09 45.43
C SER A 31 9.75 32.87 46.33
N PRO A 32 9.87 32.98 47.66
CA PRO A 32 9.67 31.85 48.57
C PRO A 32 8.18 31.54 48.71
N TYR A 33 7.79 30.30 48.41
CA TYR A 33 6.43 29.80 48.64
C TYR A 33 6.26 29.39 50.11
N ARG A 34 5.11 29.76 50.68
CA ARG A 34 4.69 29.51 52.08
C ARG A 34 4.00 28.14 52.16
N ASP A 35 4.40 27.33 53.14
CA ASP A 35 3.65 26.13 53.54
C ASP A 35 2.38 26.54 54.32
N ASN A 36 1.25 25.97 53.91
CA ASN A 36 0.05 25.84 54.75
C ASN A 36 -0.33 24.36 54.74
N PRO A 37 -0.07 23.60 55.83
CA PRO A 37 -0.49 22.20 55.94
C PRO A 37 -1.74 22.13 56.80
N GLU A 38 -2.90 21.90 56.19
CA GLU A 38 -4.06 21.36 56.90
C GLU A 38 -5.09 20.89 55.87
N GLU A 39 -5.09 19.60 55.54
CA GLU A 39 -6.33 18.94 55.16
C GLU A 39 -6.31 17.46 55.58
N HIS A 40 -7.35 17.09 56.31
CA HIS A 40 -7.50 15.84 57.04
C HIS A 40 -7.79 14.65 56.13
N ALA A 41 -7.18 13.51 56.45
CA ALA A 41 -7.61 12.21 55.94
C ALA A 41 -9.02 11.91 56.43
N THR A 42 -9.94 11.58 55.50
CA THR A 42 -11.18 10.89 55.84
C THR A 42 -11.20 9.52 55.17
N GLU A 43 -11.06 8.54 56.04
CA GLU A 43 -11.37 7.13 55.93
C GLU A 43 -12.88 6.98 55.63
N ASN A 44 -13.26 6.26 54.58
CA ASN A 44 -14.59 5.65 54.50
C ASN A 44 -14.60 4.47 53.52
N ASP A 45 -14.52 3.31 54.15
CA ASP A 45 -14.77 1.98 53.64
C ASP A 45 -16.27 1.69 53.77
N LYS A 46 -17.03 1.64 52.66
CA LYS A 46 -18.41 1.11 52.63
C LYS A 46 -18.77 0.51 51.27
N GLY A 47 -18.76 -0.83 51.23
CA GLY A 47 -19.82 -1.68 50.69
C GLY A 47 -20.26 -1.47 49.24
N LEU A 48 -19.72 -2.29 48.33
CA LEU A 48 -20.34 -2.58 47.03
C LEU A 48 -21.64 -3.40 47.23
N PRO A 49 -22.76 -3.04 46.58
CA PRO A 49 -23.96 -3.86 46.56
C PRO A 49 -23.80 -5.07 45.60
N PRO A 50 -24.48 -6.20 45.85
CA PRO A 50 -24.45 -7.35 44.96
C PRO A 50 -25.21 -7.06 43.65
N LEU A 51 -24.68 -7.62 42.56
CA LEU A 51 -25.26 -7.59 41.22
C LEU A 51 -26.64 -8.27 41.17
N PRO A 52 -27.57 -7.83 40.30
CA PRO A 52 -28.88 -8.46 40.13
C PRO A 52 -28.71 -9.86 39.52
N GLN A 53 -29.48 -10.82 40.03
CA GLN A 53 -29.73 -12.10 39.38
C GLN A 53 -30.74 -11.86 38.25
N ASP A 54 -30.37 -12.26 37.04
CA ASP A 54 -31.29 -12.37 35.91
C ASP A 54 -32.16 -13.61 36.10
N ASP A 55 -33.45 -13.38 36.33
CA ASP A 55 -34.50 -14.39 36.26
C ASP A 55 -35.04 -14.51 34.81
N ASP A 56 -35.57 -15.69 34.52
CA ASP A 56 -36.41 -16.10 33.38
C ASP A 56 -35.72 -16.70 32.13
N GLU A 57 -35.07 -17.86 32.31
CA GLU A 57 -34.95 -18.86 31.24
C GLU A 57 -36.23 -19.72 31.17
N GLU A 58 -36.99 -19.60 30.08
CA GLU A 58 -38.12 -20.48 29.76
C GLU A 58 -37.70 -21.96 29.75
N GLU A 59 -38.31 -22.77 30.63
CA GLU A 59 -38.12 -24.22 30.70
C GLU A 59 -38.61 -24.92 29.42
N ILE A 60 -37.69 -25.23 28.51
CA ILE A 60 -37.93 -26.16 27.40
C ILE A 60 -38.14 -27.58 27.98
N PRO A 61 -39.24 -28.27 27.68
CA PRO A 61 -39.58 -29.56 28.30
C PRO A 61 -38.50 -30.63 28.06
N LYS A 62 -38.08 -31.29 29.16
CA LYS A 62 -36.97 -32.24 29.24
C LYS A 62 -37.01 -33.40 28.22
N SER A 63 -38.16 -33.70 27.60
CA SER A 63 -38.29 -34.74 26.58
C SER A 63 -37.66 -34.38 25.23
N ARG A 64 -37.57 -33.08 24.86
CA ARG A 64 -37.00 -32.66 23.57
C ARG A 64 -35.47 -32.65 23.54
N ARG A 65 -34.80 -32.50 24.69
CA ARG A 65 -33.31 -32.53 24.77
C ARG A 65 -32.72 -33.90 24.43
N ILE A 66 -33.42 -34.99 24.74
CA ILE A 66 -32.92 -36.35 24.45
C ILE A 66 -33.02 -36.64 22.95
N VAL A 67 -34.16 -36.29 22.32
CA VAL A 67 -34.36 -36.47 20.88
C VAL A 67 -33.35 -35.62 20.09
N TYR A 68 -33.12 -34.36 20.49
CA TYR A 68 -32.16 -33.49 19.80
C TYR A 68 -30.73 -34.01 19.87
N LYS A 69 -30.30 -34.59 21.01
CA LYS A 69 -28.97 -35.21 21.16
C LYS A 69 -28.78 -36.47 20.31
N ILE A 70 -29.84 -37.29 20.16
CA ILE A 70 -29.80 -38.47 19.30
C ILE A 70 -29.73 -38.04 17.83
N VAL A 71 -30.57 -37.09 17.40
CA VAL A 71 -30.58 -36.59 16.02
C VAL A 71 -29.25 -35.93 15.65
N THR A 72 -28.69 -35.09 16.52
CA THR A 72 -27.38 -34.45 16.27
C THR A 72 -26.24 -35.46 16.21
N SER A 73 -26.24 -36.51 17.05
CA SER A 73 -25.25 -37.60 16.95
C SER A 73 -25.36 -38.36 15.63
N VAL A 74 -26.58 -38.69 15.18
CA VAL A 74 -26.79 -39.40 13.91
C VAL A 74 -26.35 -38.55 12.73
N VAL A 75 -26.67 -37.26 12.71
CA VAL A 75 -26.23 -36.34 11.65
C VAL A 75 -24.71 -36.20 11.61
N ALA A 76 -24.05 -36.12 12.77
CA ALA A 76 -22.59 -36.04 12.85
C ALA A 76 -21.89 -37.30 12.31
N VAL A 77 -22.43 -38.48 12.61
CA VAL A 77 -21.92 -39.75 12.06
C VAL A 77 -22.11 -39.83 10.54
N LEU A 78 -23.27 -39.41 10.02
CA LEU A 78 -23.54 -39.39 8.58
C LEU A 78 -22.62 -38.41 7.83
N LEU A 79 -22.38 -37.22 8.38
CA LEU A 79 -21.44 -36.25 7.81
C LEU A 79 -20.00 -36.79 7.81
N SER A 80 -19.59 -37.47 8.88
CA SER A 80 -18.26 -38.08 8.97
C SER A 80 -18.06 -39.16 7.91
N LEU A 81 -19.06 -40.02 7.71
CA LEU A 81 -19.04 -41.05 6.67
C LEU A 81 -19.02 -40.45 5.25
N PHE A 82 -19.75 -39.35 5.02
CA PHE A 82 -19.75 -38.65 3.74
C PHE A 82 -18.38 -38.06 3.40
N VAL A 83 -17.71 -37.42 4.36
CA VAL A 83 -16.35 -36.90 4.16
C VAL A 83 -15.36 -38.02 3.82
N ILE A 84 -15.43 -39.15 4.54
CA ILE A 84 -14.59 -40.32 4.26
C ILE A 84 -14.85 -40.86 2.84
N PHE A 85 -16.11 -40.95 2.42
CA PHE A 85 -16.48 -41.40 1.07
C PHE A 85 -15.95 -40.47 -0.02
N VAL A 86 -16.01 -39.15 0.17
CA VAL A 86 -15.46 -38.16 -0.78
C VAL A 86 -13.94 -38.27 -0.86
N VAL A 87 -13.24 -38.43 0.26
CA VAL A 87 -11.78 -38.60 0.30
C VAL A 87 -11.36 -39.89 -0.41
N LEU A 88 -12.07 -41.00 -0.19
CA LEU A 88 -11.76 -42.27 -0.85
C LEU A 88 -12.01 -42.22 -2.37
N ASN A 89 -13.10 -41.58 -2.82
CA ASN A 89 -13.36 -41.42 -4.25
C ASN A 89 -12.36 -40.49 -4.93
N THR A 90 -11.98 -39.38 -4.29
CA THR A 90 -10.98 -38.46 -4.84
C THR A 90 -9.59 -39.09 -4.91
N LEU A 91 -9.17 -39.85 -3.88
CA LEU A 91 -7.91 -40.60 -3.91
C LEU A 91 -7.92 -41.75 -4.93
N GLY A 92 -9.05 -42.44 -5.11
CA GLY A 92 -9.23 -43.47 -6.14
C GLY A 92 -9.11 -42.89 -7.55
N PHE A 93 -9.82 -41.78 -7.81
CA PHE A 93 -9.77 -41.08 -9.09
C PHE A 93 -8.37 -40.56 -9.42
N PHE A 94 -7.65 -39.99 -8.43
CA PHE A 94 -6.24 -39.58 -8.61
C PHE A 94 -5.30 -40.77 -8.89
N ARG A 95 -5.61 -41.96 -8.37
CA ARG A 95 -4.84 -43.18 -8.60
C ARG A 95 -5.04 -43.73 -10.01
N GLU A 96 -6.27 -43.73 -10.51
CA GLU A 96 -6.62 -44.14 -11.89
C GLU A 96 -6.04 -43.14 -12.90
N TRP A 97 -6.20 -41.83 -12.64
CA TRP A 97 -5.72 -40.76 -13.53
C TRP A 97 -4.19 -40.76 -13.69
N ARG A 98 -3.44 -41.10 -12.64
CA ARG A 98 -1.97 -41.30 -12.74
C ARG A 98 -1.56 -42.48 -13.62
N LYS A 99 -2.42 -43.51 -13.77
CA LYS A 99 -2.11 -44.66 -14.64
C LYS A 99 -2.35 -44.33 -16.10
N GLU A 100 -3.39 -43.55 -16.43
CA GLU A 100 -3.74 -43.22 -17.81
C GLU A 100 -2.90 -42.09 -18.44
N HIS A 101 -2.29 -41.19 -17.65
CA HIS A 101 -1.49 -40.07 -18.20
C HIS A 101 0.02 -40.24 -18.02
N GLY A 102 0.47 -41.46 -17.70
CA GLY A 102 1.88 -41.83 -17.59
C GLY A 102 2.59 -42.10 -18.93
N HIS A 103 2.06 -41.65 -20.08
CA HIS A 103 2.79 -41.75 -21.35
C HIS A 103 3.91 -40.70 -21.40
N LYS A 104 5.08 -41.10 -20.91
CA LYS A 104 6.35 -40.41 -21.12
C LYS A 104 6.55 -40.23 -22.64
N THR A 105 6.50 -38.98 -23.09
CA THR A 105 7.12 -38.58 -24.35
C THR A 105 8.56 -39.08 -24.34
N LYS A 106 8.93 -39.88 -25.34
CA LYS A 106 10.30 -40.37 -25.54
C LYS A 106 11.19 -39.19 -25.95
N THR A 107 11.57 -38.35 -24.99
CA THR A 107 12.77 -37.52 -25.11
C THR A 107 13.98 -38.46 -25.07
N LYS A 108 14.96 -38.20 -25.95
CA LYS A 108 16.22 -38.97 -26.01
C LYS A 108 16.80 -39.10 -24.58
N PRO A 109 17.44 -40.23 -24.24
CA PRO A 109 18.02 -40.42 -22.92
C PRO A 109 19.02 -39.29 -22.66
N ARG A 110 18.78 -38.53 -21.59
CA ARG A 110 19.78 -37.61 -21.07
C ARG A 110 20.99 -38.46 -20.69
N PRO A 111 22.20 -38.20 -21.21
CA PRO A 111 23.37 -39.00 -20.87
C PRO A 111 23.57 -39.01 -19.35
N SER A 112 24.11 -40.12 -18.83
CA SER A 112 24.39 -40.25 -17.41
C SER A 112 25.29 -39.10 -16.95
N PRO A 113 24.94 -38.41 -15.86
CA PRO A 113 25.66 -37.25 -15.37
C PRO A 113 27.02 -37.68 -14.81
N SER A 114 28.04 -37.36 -15.58
CA SER A 114 29.44 -37.39 -15.16
C SER A 114 29.69 -36.24 -14.18
N ARG A 115 30.65 -36.43 -13.27
CA ARG A 115 31.13 -35.45 -12.29
C ARG A 115 31.81 -34.24 -12.95
N ASP A 116 32.11 -34.33 -14.25
CA ASP A 116 32.83 -33.35 -15.05
C ASP A 116 31.91 -32.79 -16.16
N PHE A 117 30.91 -31.99 -15.79
CA PHE A 117 30.23 -31.15 -16.77
C PHE A 117 31.13 -29.96 -17.09
N ALA A 118 32.03 -30.12 -18.05
CA ALA A 118 32.68 -28.98 -18.66
C ALA A 118 31.72 -28.30 -19.64
N LEU A 119 31.76 -26.97 -19.70
CA LEU A 119 31.00 -26.20 -20.67
C LEU A 119 31.65 -26.37 -22.04
N ASN A 120 30.82 -26.71 -23.02
CA ASN A 120 31.20 -26.76 -24.43
C ASN A 120 30.40 -25.68 -25.18
N PHE A 121 31.02 -24.53 -25.39
CA PHE A 121 30.35 -23.36 -25.96
C PHE A 121 29.90 -23.58 -27.42
N PRO A 122 30.75 -24.12 -28.33
CA PRO A 122 30.35 -24.40 -29.70
C PRO A 122 29.15 -25.34 -29.84
N GLU A 123 28.98 -26.30 -28.92
CA GLU A 123 27.80 -27.19 -28.95
C GLU A 123 26.53 -26.54 -28.37
N GLN A 124 26.66 -25.53 -27.51
CA GLN A 124 25.51 -24.90 -26.87
C GLN A 124 24.98 -23.67 -27.62
N TYR A 125 25.84 -22.95 -28.35
CA TYR A 125 25.51 -21.72 -29.07
C TYR A 125 25.39 -21.93 -30.58
N PRO A 126 24.77 -21.01 -31.33
CA PRO A 126 24.82 -21.03 -32.79
C PRO A 126 26.25 -20.88 -33.30
N ASN A 127 26.48 -21.25 -34.55
CA ASN A 127 27.76 -20.99 -35.22
C ASN A 127 27.95 -19.47 -35.38
N LEU A 128 29.20 -19.04 -35.56
CA LEU A 128 29.50 -17.65 -35.87
C LEU A 128 29.25 -17.36 -37.35
N ASP A 129 28.77 -16.15 -37.67
CA ASP A 129 28.57 -15.74 -39.06
C ASP A 129 29.92 -15.65 -39.76
N ALA A 130 30.20 -16.63 -40.62
CA ALA A 130 31.48 -16.74 -41.32
C ALA A 130 31.83 -15.53 -42.20
N LYS A 131 30.84 -14.69 -42.58
CA LYS A 131 31.06 -13.48 -43.37
C LYS A 131 31.38 -12.26 -42.52
N ARG A 132 30.95 -12.25 -41.27
CA ARG A 132 31.05 -11.10 -40.36
C ARG A 132 32.10 -11.29 -39.28
N THR A 133 32.44 -12.53 -38.96
CA THR A 133 33.34 -12.86 -37.86
C THR A 133 34.73 -13.26 -38.34
N SER A 134 35.76 -12.69 -37.71
CA SER A 134 37.16 -12.97 -38.05
C SER A 134 37.51 -14.46 -37.90
N ALA A 135 38.49 -14.92 -38.67
CA ALA A 135 38.98 -16.30 -38.57
C ALA A 135 39.60 -16.57 -37.19
N GLU A 136 40.28 -15.56 -36.60
CA GLU A 136 40.83 -15.69 -35.24
C GLU A 136 39.73 -15.91 -34.20
N CYS A 137 38.61 -15.16 -34.30
CA CYS A 137 37.49 -15.32 -33.38
C CYS A 137 36.81 -16.68 -33.54
N GLN A 138 36.60 -17.15 -34.78
CA GLN A 138 36.03 -18.48 -35.04
C GLN A 138 36.90 -19.59 -34.43
N GLU A 139 38.22 -19.49 -34.60
CA GLU A 139 39.16 -20.44 -34.03
C GLU A 139 39.13 -20.40 -32.50
N ALA A 140 39.18 -19.20 -31.90
CA ALA A 140 39.13 -19.04 -30.45
C ALA A 140 37.84 -19.61 -29.86
N TRP A 141 36.68 -19.35 -30.47
CA TRP A 141 35.39 -19.88 -30.05
C TRP A 141 35.33 -21.40 -30.15
N SER A 142 35.80 -21.97 -31.26
CA SER A 142 35.79 -23.42 -31.51
C SER A 142 36.62 -24.23 -30.48
N LYS A 143 37.58 -23.59 -29.81
CA LYS A 143 38.43 -24.21 -28.78
C LYS A 143 37.78 -24.27 -27.40
N LEU A 144 36.64 -23.63 -27.18
CA LEU A 144 35.97 -23.56 -25.86
C LEU A 144 35.09 -24.79 -25.60
N THR A 145 35.67 -25.99 -25.72
CA THR A 145 34.94 -27.27 -25.62
C THR A 145 35.00 -27.91 -24.23
N ASP A 146 35.93 -27.47 -23.36
CA ASP A 146 36.20 -28.09 -22.05
C ASP A 146 36.45 -27.04 -20.94
N ILE A 147 35.52 -26.09 -20.77
CA ILE A 147 35.63 -25.10 -19.68
C ILE A 147 35.10 -25.71 -18.39
N ARG A 148 35.97 -25.84 -17.37
CA ARG A 148 35.65 -26.53 -16.10
C ARG A 148 34.69 -25.75 -15.20
N CYS A 149 33.43 -25.65 -15.59
CA CYS A 149 32.37 -25.05 -14.80
C CYS A 149 31.04 -25.79 -14.99
N HIS A 150 30.23 -25.88 -13.93
CA HIS A 150 28.99 -26.65 -13.96
C HIS A 150 27.93 -26.01 -14.89
N ASP A 151 27.26 -26.83 -15.73
CA ASP A 151 26.31 -26.41 -16.77
C ASP A 151 25.10 -25.58 -16.27
N ALA A 152 24.71 -25.76 -15.01
CA ALA A 152 23.70 -24.95 -14.34
C ALA A 152 23.99 -23.44 -14.36
N ILE A 153 25.25 -23.02 -14.59
CA ILE A 153 25.58 -21.61 -14.84
C ILE A 153 24.80 -21.04 -16.03
N TRP A 154 24.28 -21.87 -16.94
CA TRP A 154 23.40 -21.45 -18.06
C TRP A 154 21.97 -21.09 -17.66
N THR A 155 21.61 -21.17 -16.39
CA THR A 155 20.22 -20.96 -15.93
C THR A 155 19.88 -19.47 -15.92
N ARG A 156 19.33 -18.97 -17.04
CA ARG A 156 18.94 -17.56 -17.22
C ARG A 156 17.81 -17.09 -16.31
N ASN A 157 16.94 -17.98 -15.82
CA ASN A 157 15.85 -17.61 -14.91
C ASN A 157 16.36 -16.90 -13.64
N TRP A 158 17.60 -17.20 -13.23
CA TRP A 158 18.20 -16.55 -12.08
C TRP A 158 18.63 -15.11 -12.35
N ASP A 159 18.92 -14.75 -13.61
CA ASP A 159 19.34 -13.40 -13.97
C ASP A 159 18.22 -12.38 -13.75
N GLU A 160 16.97 -12.78 -13.98
CA GLU A 160 15.76 -11.96 -13.79
C GLU A 160 15.28 -11.94 -12.32
N GLY A 161 15.96 -12.66 -11.43
CA GLY A 161 15.57 -12.74 -10.03
C GLY A 161 14.35 -13.62 -9.74
N VAL A 162 13.95 -14.49 -10.68
CA VAL A 162 12.77 -15.35 -10.55
C VAL A 162 13.13 -16.65 -9.83
N SER A 163 12.47 -16.92 -8.70
CA SER A 163 12.82 -18.06 -7.84
C SER A 163 12.13 -19.40 -8.16
N LYS A 164 10.99 -19.46 -8.91
CA LYS A 164 10.22 -20.72 -9.03
C LYS A 164 9.46 -20.99 -10.36
N ILE A 165 9.63 -22.23 -10.87
CA ILE A 165 8.69 -23.40 -10.87
C ILE A 165 9.38 -24.59 -11.59
N LEU A 166 10.28 -24.31 -12.55
CA LEU A 166 10.97 -25.34 -13.37
C LEU A 166 12.50 -25.33 -13.25
N GLY A 167 13.05 -24.49 -12.36
CA GLY A 167 14.49 -24.28 -12.23
C GLY A 167 15.16 -25.21 -11.20
N PRO A 168 16.46 -25.51 -11.36
CA PRO A 168 17.25 -26.18 -10.35
C PRO A 168 17.28 -25.42 -9.01
N SER A 169 17.26 -26.11 -7.87
CA SER A 169 17.38 -25.49 -6.53
C SER A 169 18.71 -24.74 -6.41
N LEU A 170 18.71 -23.44 -6.08
CA LEU A 170 19.95 -22.65 -5.93
C LEU A 170 20.93 -23.28 -4.94
N ASP A 171 20.41 -23.68 -3.78
CA ASP A 171 21.08 -24.50 -2.79
C ASP A 171 21.82 -25.72 -3.37
N ARG A 172 21.30 -26.34 -4.42
CA ARG A 172 21.88 -27.57 -4.98
C ARG A 172 23.01 -27.27 -5.97
N PHE A 173 22.99 -26.13 -6.64
CA PHE A 173 23.84 -25.85 -7.81
C PHE A 173 24.83 -24.71 -7.60
N VAL A 174 24.53 -23.73 -6.75
CA VAL A 174 25.48 -22.64 -6.44
C VAL A 174 26.84 -23.20 -5.99
N PRO A 175 26.94 -24.17 -5.06
CA PRO A 175 28.23 -24.74 -4.69
C PRO A 175 28.99 -25.42 -5.84
N LEU A 176 28.29 -25.94 -6.85
CA LEU A 176 28.88 -26.60 -8.01
C LEU A 176 29.39 -25.60 -9.05
N ILE A 177 28.64 -24.51 -9.24
CA ILE A 177 29.06 -23.38 -10.08
C ILE A 177 30.25 -22.67 -9.42
N CYS A 178 30.26 -22.61 -8.10
CA CYS A 178 31.29 -21.96 -7.30
C CYS A 178 32.43 -22.91 -6.90
N ASP A 179 32.62 -24.02 -7.63
CA ASP A 179 33.84 -24.82 -7.55
C ASP A 179 35.05 -23.91 -7.85
N THR A 180 36.14 -24.11 -7.12
CA THR A 180 37.34 -23.26 -7.22
C THR A 180 37.99 -23.26 -8.60
N ARG A 181 37.65 -24.25 -9.45
CA ARG A 181 38.13 -24.35 -10.83
C ARG A 181 37.29 -23.56 -11.84
N CYS A 182 36.04 -23.22 -11.52
CA CYS A 182 35.15 -22.55 -12.47
C CYS A 182 35.58 -21.11 -12.77
N ALA A 183 35.82 -20.28 -11.74
CA ALA A 183 36.17 -18.87 -11.94
C ALA A 183 37.41 -18.69 -12.82
N PRO A 184 38.56 -19.35 -12.52
CA PRO A 184 39.76 -19.21 -13.34
C PRO A 184 39.55 -19.71 -14.79
N ALA A 185 38.78 -20.78 -14.97
CA ALA A 185 38.50 -21.33 -16.31
C ALA A 185 37.63 -20.37 -17.14
N LEU A 186 36.65 -19.70 -16.53
CA LEU A 186 35.84 -18.68 -17.20
C LEU A 186 36.63 -17.41 -17.49
N GLU A 187 37.48 -16.97 -16.58
CA GLU A 187 38.36 -15.80 -16.79
C GLU A 187 39.36 -16.05 -17.93
N GLU A 188 39.95 -17.25 -18.00
CA GLU A 188 40.84 -17.63 -19.10
C GLU A 188 40.08 -17.68 -20.43
N ALA A 189 38.88 -18.27 -20.45
CA ALA A 189 38.02 -18.28 -21.63
C ALA A 189 37.65 -16.86 -22.07
N HIS A 190 37.26 -15.99 -21.14
CA HIS A 190 36.94 -14.59 -21.39
C HIS A 190 38.12 -13.83 -21.97
N LYS A 191 39.32 -13.99 -21.41
CA LYS A 191 40.55 -13.38 -21.94
C LYS A 191 40.88 -13.86 -23.35
N ASN A 192 40.75 -15.16 -23.62
CA ASN A 192 41.04 -15.74 -24.93
C ASN A 192 40.04 -15.24 -25.99
N VAL A 193 38.76 -15.15 -25.65
CA VAL A 193 37.72 -14.64 -26.55
C VAL A 193 37.89 -13.15 -26.79
N THR A 194 38.08 -12.34 -25.74
CA THR A 194 38.21 -10.87 -25.90
C THR A 194 39.50 -10.46 -26.60
N ALA A 195 40.53 -11.32 -26.62
CA ALA A 195 41.73 -11.09 -27.41
C ALA A 195 41.56 -11.38 -28.91
N ALA A 196 40.61 -12.26 -29.29
CA ALA A 196 40.44 -12.74 -30.67
C ALA A 196 39.16 -12.21 -31.35
N CYS A 197 38.14 -11.87 -30.56
CA CYS A 197 36.83 -11.42 -31.02
C CYS A 197 36.59 -9.95 -30.66
N SER A 198 35.77 -9.27 -31.46
CA SER A 198 35.22 -7.95 -31.18
C SER A 198 33.73 -8.02 -30.84
N LYS A 199 33.12 -6.88 -30.48
CA LYS A 199 31.67 -6.82 -30.17
C LYS A 199 30.79 -6.91 -31.42
N GLU A 200 31.38 -6.70 -32.59
CA GLU A 200 30.73 -6.78 -33.90
C GLU A 200 30.61 -8.23 -34.41
N ASP A 201 31.31 -9.17 -33.79
CA ASP A 201 31.21 -10.60 -34.10
C ASP A 201 29.86 -11.15 -33.62
N VAL A 202 29.08 -11.74 -34.54
CA VAL A 202 27.70 -12.16 -34.28
C VAL A 202 27.46 -13.62 -34.60
N PHE A 203 26.47 -14.21 -33.94
CA PHE A 203 26.00 -15.56 -34.22
C PHE A 203 25.15 -15.63 -35.49
N ASP A 204 25.35 -16.68 -36.29
CA ASP A 204 24.43 -17.12 -37.33
C ASP A 204 23.28 -17.90 -36.68
N VAL A 205 22.17 -17.20 -36.44
CA VAL A 205 20.98 -17.76 -35.79
C VAL A 205 20.06 -18.50 -36.76
N GLU A 206 20.34 -18.48 -38.07
CA GLU A 206 19.50 -19.15 -39.06
C GLU A 206 19.55 -20.67 -38.86
N GLY A 207 18.38 -21.29 -38.65
CA GLY A 207 18.28 -22.73 -38.43
C GLY A 207 18.78 -23.23 -37.06
N TYR A 208 19.16 -22.34 -36.14
CA TYR A 208 19.57 -22.75 -34.79
C TYR A 208 18.40 -23.31 -33.99
N SER A 209 18.56 -24.54 -33.48
CA SER A 209 17.58 -25.24 -32.64
C SER A 209 18.22 -25.78 -31.34
N GLY A 210 19.18 -25.05 -30.78
CA GLY A 210 19.94 -25.46 -29.60
C GLY A 210 19.25 -25.18 -28.27
N ARG A 211 20.06 -25.08 -27.20
CA ARG A 211 19.58 -24.94 -25.81
C ARG A 211 18.87 -23.62 -25.55
N PHE A 212 19.26 -22.55 -26.23
CA PHE A 212 18.78 -21.20 -25.95
C PHE A 212 17.68 -20.78 -26.92
N SER A 213 16.74 -19.97 -26.45
CA SER A 213 15.82 -19.28 -27.35
C SER A 213 16.56 -18.13 -28.03
N THR A 214 16.41 -17.99 -29.35
CA THR A 214 17.03 -16.93 -30.15
C THR A 214 16.64 -15.53 -29.67
N LYS A 215 15.45 -15.38 -29.08
CA LYS A 215 14.98 -14.10 -28.51
C LYS A 215 15.87 -13.57 -27.37
N PHE A 216 16.50 -14.48 -26.62
CA PHE A 216 17.26 -14.14 -25.41
C PHE A 216 18.75 -14.43 -25.56
N LEU A 217 19.22 -14.73 -26.77
CA LEU A 217 20.61 -15.03 -27.05
C LEU A 217 21.45 -13.75 -26.86
N GLU A 218 22.65 -13.88 -26.30
CA GLU A 218 23.64 -12.82 -26.32
C GLU A 218 24.05 -12.53 -27.79
N SER A 219 24.46 -11.30 -28.10
CA SER A 219 24.71 -10.85 -29.48
C SER A 219 25.88 -11.58 -30.16
N GLY A 220 26.85 -12.02 -29.37
CA GLY A 220 28.07 -12.66 -29.85
C GLY A 220 28.94 -13.26 -28.74
N PRO A 221 30.11 -13.84 -29.10
CA PRO A 221 31.03 -14.50 -28.18
C PRO A 221 31.46 -13.68 -26.97
N VAL A 222 31.75 -12.39 -27.19
CA VAL A 222 32.23 -11.49 -26.13
C VAL A 222 31.15 -11.31 -25.06
N GLU A 223 29.92 -11.01 -25.48
CA GLU A 223 28.80 -10.81 -24.55
C GLU A 223 28.47 -12.09 -23.78
N VAL A 224 28.58 -13.27 -24.41
CA VAL A 224 28.41 -14.56 -23.71
C VAL A 224 29.38 -14.69 -22.54
N MET A 225 30.66 -14.37 -22.77
CA MET A 225 31.68 -14.47 -21.74
C MET A 225 31.50 -13.41 -20.65
N ASP A 226 31.18 -12.17 -21.03
CA ASP A 226 30.89 -11.08 -20.08
C ASP A 226 29.76 -11.48 -19.12
N VAL A 227 28.63 -11.95 -19.67
CA VAL A 227 27.46 -12.39 -18.88
C VAL A 227 27.81 -13.54 -17.94
N LEU A 228 28.63 -14.50 -18.36
CA LEU A 228 28.99 -15.64 -17.52
C LEU A 228 29.96 -15.31 -16.40
N VAL A 229 30.96 -14.48 -16.67
CA VAL A 229 31.89 -14.00 -15.64
C VAL A 229 31.11 -13.19 -14.60
N GLU A 230 30.19 -12.32 -15.03
CA GLU A 230 29.34 -11.57 -14.12
C GLU A 230 28.42 -12.48 -13.30
N ARG A 231 27.76 -13.45 -13.96
CA ARG A 231 26.87 -14.42 -13.31
C ARG A 231 27.63 -15.25 -12.28
N GLN A 232 28.82 -15.74 -12.62
CA GLN A 232 29.68 -16.48 -11.69
C GLN A 232 30.04 -15.61 -10.49
N THR A 233 30.48 -14.37 -10.73
CA THR A 233 30.89 -13.43 -9.68
C THR A 233 29.73 -13.14 -8.73
N ARG A 234 28.53 -12.85 -9.24
CA ARG A 234 27.33 -12.61 -8.41
C ARG A 234 26.90 -13.85 -7.63
N MET A 235 26.81 -15.02 -8.28
CA MET A 235 26.35 -16.26 -7.62
C MET A 235 27.31 -16.73 -6.54
N CYS A 236 28.62 -16.56 -6.78
CA CYS A 236 29.69 -17.01 -5.90
C CYS A 236 30.15 -15.98 -4.89
N ARG A 237 29.48 -14.82 -4.83
CA ARG A 237 29.74 -13.78 -3.82
C ARG A 237 29.59 -14.37 -2.43
N LYS A 238 30.67 -14.30 -1.64
CA LYS A 238 30.69 -14.73 -0.24
C LYS A 238 30.46 -13.54 0.68
N SER A 239 29.91 -13.81 1.86
CA SER A 239 29.90 -12.80 2.92
C SER A 239 31.29 -12.66 3.53
N PRO A 240 31.84 -11.43 3.66
CA PRO A 240 33.12 -11.20 4.33
C PRO A 240 33.05 -11.49 5.83
N THR A 241 31.86 -11.45 6.44
CA THR A 241 31.67 -11.80 7.85
C THR A 241 31.47 -13.31 8.06
N GLY A 242 31.33 -14.08 6.98
CA GLY A 242 31.08 -15.52 7.04
C GLY A 242 29.66 -15.90 7.47
N ASP A 243 28.74 -14.94 7.59
CA ASP A 243 27.35 -15.14 8.02
C ASP A 243 26.39 -15.66 6.92
N ALA A 244 26.91 -15.83 5.70
CA ALA A 244 26.15 -16.37 4.57
C ALA A 244 25.90 -17.87 4.75
N GLU A 245 24.63 -18.28 4.68
CA GLU A 245 24.31 -19.70 4.63
C GLU A 245 25.07 -20.40 3.50
N ARG A 246 25.73 -21.51 3.86
CA ARG A 246 26.50 -22.35 2.94
C ARG A 246 27.61 -21.59 2.20
N GLY A 247 28.03 -20.45 2.75
CA GLY A 247 29.16 -19.65 2.29
C GLY A 247 28.88 -18.72 1.11
N PHE A 248 27.65 -18.68 0.57
CA PHE A 248 27.32 -17.88 -0.62
C PHE A 248 26.07 -17.02 -0.40
N CYS A 249 26.16 -15.74 -0.78
CA CYS A 249 25.08 -14.77 -0.62
C CYS A 249 23.82 -15.15 -1.40
N MET A 250 23.98 -15.71 -2.60
CA MET A 250 22.85 -16.18 -3.40
C MET A 250 22.05 -17.27 -2.69
N THR A 251 22.74 -18.18 -1.99
CA THR A 251 22.09 -19.24 -1.20
C THR A 251 21.40 -18.63 0.03
N ASP A 252 22.10 -17.78 0.78
CA ASP A 252 21.56 -17.11 1.97
C ASP A 252 20.28 -16.30 1.70
N MET A 253 20.27 -15.51 0.63
CA MET A 253 19.12 -14.69 0.29
C MET A 253 17.96 -15.53 -0.25
N SER A 254 18.25 -16.56 -1.05
CA SER A 254 17.22 -17.46 -1.56
C SER A 254 16.58 -18.28 -0.44
N SER A 255 17.36 -18.78 0.52
CA SER A 255 16.86 -19.62 1.62
C SER A 255 16.06 -18.82 2.65
N ARG A 256 16.48 -17.59 2.95
CA ARG A 256 15.79 -16.72 3.94
C ARG A 256 14.58 -16.02 3.35
N TRP A 257 14.73 -15.45 2.16
CA TRP A 257 13.82 -14.46 1.62
C TRP A 257 13.22 -14.85 0.29
N ASN A 258 13.62 -16.00 -0.29
CA ASN A 258 13.27 -16.37 -1.66
C ASN A 258 13.74 -15.33 -2.70
N ILE A 259 14.78 -14.56 -2.36
CA ILE A 259 15.41 -13.56 -3.24
C ILE A 259 16.49 -14.22 -4.07
N VAL A 260 16.44 -14.01 -5.38
CA VAL A 260 17.51 -14.37 -6.31
C VAL A 260 18.15 -13.09 -6.81
N ASP A 261 19.40 -12.85 -6.44
CA ASP A 261 20.15 -11.66 -6.85
C ASP A 261 20.79 -11.85 -8.22
N GLY A 262 19.92 -11.87 -9.23
CA GLY A 262 20.31 -11.92 -10.62
C GLY A 262 20.96 -10.64 -11.12
N ILE A 263 21.79 -10.77 -12.15
CA ILE A 263 22.47 -9.66 -12.83
C ILE A 263 21.49 -8.63 -13.45
N ARG A 264 20.27 -9.06 -13.78
CA ARG A 264 19.20 -8.21 -14.37
C ARG A 264 17.99 -8.04 -13.44
N SER A 265 18.10 -8.43 -12.17
CA SER A 265 17.00 -8.34 -11.21
C SER A 265 16.80 -6.88 -10.76
N ASN A 266 15.59 -6.34 -10.97
CA ASN A 266 15.19 -5.00 -10.51
C ASN A 266 15.03 -4.91 -8.97
N GLY A 267 15.10 -6.04 -8.27
CA GLY A 267 15.03 -6.11 -6.82
C GLY A 267 13.64 -5.95 -6.19
N ILE A 268 12.67 -5.34 -6.87
CA ILE A 268 11.33 -5.03 -6.33
C ILE A 268 10.57 -6.29 -5.90
N ASN A 269 10.54 -7.32 -6.75
CA ASN A 269 9.92 -8.60 -6.38
C ASN A 269 10.59 -9.19 -5.14
N GLY A 270 11.92 -9.14 -5.08
CA GLY A 270 12.68 -9.58 -3.91
C GLY A 270 12.32 -8.83 -2.64
N LEU A 271 12.11 -7.52 -2.75
CA LEU A 271 11.72 -6.65 -1.65
C LEU A 271 10.34 -7.02 -1.11
N HIS A 272 9.36 -7.30 -1.98
CA HIS A 272 8.04 -7.79 -1.56
C HIS A 272 8.15 -9.14 -0.83
N TRP A 273 8.98 -10.06 -1.31
CA TRP A 273 9.20 -11.33 -0.61
C TRP A 273 9.80 -11.12 0.77
N PHE A 274 10.78 -10.22 0.92
CA PHE A 274 11.34 -9.85 2.21
C PHE A 274 10.30 -9.25 3.15
N LEU A 275 9.55 -8.25 2.70
CA LEU A 275 8.51 -7.58 3.48
C LEU A 275 7.42 -8.55 3.93
N SER A 276 7.02 -9.47 3.05
CA SER A 276 6.06 -10.54 3.35
C SER A 276 6.62 -11.54 4.37
N ALA A 277 7.88 -11.95 4.24
CA ALA A 277 8.54 -12.87 5.16
C ALA A 277 8.73 -12.28 6.57
N THR A 278 8.76 -10.95 6.68
CA THR A 278 9.01 -10.20 7.92
C THR A 278 7.76 -9.50 8.46
N LYS A 279 6.57 -9.75 7.89
CA LYS A 279 5.32 -9.09 8.32
C LYS A 279 4.86 -9.43 9.74
N SER A 280 5.32 -10.55 10.29
CA SER A 280 4.93 -11.05 11.60
C SER A 280 6.16 -11.45 12.39
N ARG A 281 6.12 -11.22 13.71
CA ARG A 281 7.20 -11.65 14.60
C ARG A 281 7.31 -13.17 14.64
N LYS A 282 8.47 -13.71 14.27
CA LYS A 282 8.80 -15.13 14.41
C LYS A 282 10.28 -15.31 14.71
N VAL A 283 10.60 -16.37 15.43
CA VAL A 283 11.98 -16.78 15.72
C VAL A 283 12.21 -18.18 15.19
N GLU A 284 13.19 -18.34 14.31
CA GLU A 284 13.67 -19.65 13.89
C GLU A 284 14.87 -20.01 14.78
N PRO A 285 14.80 -21.12 15.55
CA PRO A 285 15.85 -21.47 16.49
C PRO A 285 17.15 -21.81 15.78
N ALA A 286 18.27 -21.56 16.44
CA ALA A 286 19.57 -22.04 15.98
C ALA A 286 19.56 -23.58 15.92
N GLY A 287 20.25 -24.15 14.94
CA GLY A 287 20.28 -25.59 14.79
C GLY A 287 21.13 -26.10 13.64
N ARG A 288 21.28 -27.43 13.62
CA ARG A 288 21.97 -28.14 12.54
C ARG A 288 20.98 -28.42 11.42
N HIS A 289 21.26 -27.86 10.25
CA HIS A 289 20.50 -28.13 9.03
C HIS A 289 21.27 -29.12 8.16
N SER A 290 20.53 -30.07 7.58
CA SER A 290 21.09 -31.07 6.69
C SER A 290 20.22 -31.22 5.44
N GLY A 291 20.84 -31.57 4.33
CA GLY A 291 20.15 -31.78 3.06
C GLY A 291 21.03 -32.52 2.07
N MET A 292 20.56 -32.60 0.82
CA MET A 292 21.28 -33.26 -0.26
C MET A 292 21.53 -32.25 -1.39
N GLN A 293 22.79 -32.06 -1.77
CA GLN A 293 23.23 -31.25 -2.92
C GLN A 293 23.69 -32.15 -4.07
N GLY A 294 23.73 -31.68 -5.32
CA GLY A 294 24.23 -32.47 -6.47
C GLY A 294 23.19 -33.00 -7.43
N SER A 295 23.42 -33.01 -8.74
CA SER A 295 22.43 -33.30 -9.81
C SER A 295 22.48 -34.75 -10.33
N GLY A 296 21.34 -35.23 -10.86
CA GLY A 296 21.20 -36.51 -11.58
C GLY A 296 21.93 -37.71 -10.96
N GLY A 297 21.35 -38.42 -9.99
CA GLY A 297 21.96 -39.65 -9.45
C GLY A 297 23.24 -39.45 -8.63
N TRP A 298 23.93 -38.31 -8.71
CA TRP A 298 24.92 -37.88 -7.74
C TRP A 298 24.27 -36.99 -6.68
N GLY A 299 24.59 -37.24 -5.41
CA GLY A 299 24.15 -36.40 -4.32
C GLY A 299 25.06 -36.49 -3.11
N GLU A 300 25.50 -35.34 -2.62
CA GLU A 300 26.30 -35.20 -1.42
C GLU A 300 25.43 -34.68 -0.28
N LYS A 301 25.58 -35.29 0.91
CA LYS A 301 24.93 -34.77 2.11
C LYS A 301 25.71 -33.55 2.60
N TYR A 302 25.05 -32.42 2.73
CA TYR A 302 25.64 -31.27 3.41
C TYR A 302 25.05 -31.13 4.81
N ASN A 303 25.86 -30.61 5.72
CA ASN A 303 25.44 -30.24 7.06
C ASN A 303 26.04 -28.87 7.38
N TYR A 304 25.25 -27.95 7.88
CA TYR A 304 25.74 -26.67 8.37
C TYR A 304 25.00 -26.25 9.63
N TRP A 305 25.67 -25.47 10.45
CA TRP A 305 25.06 -24.81 11.59
C TRP A 305 24.41 -23.51 11.12
N ARG A 306 23.17 -23.28 11.53
CA ARG A 306 22.45 -22.04 11.29
C ARG A 306 22.22 -21.37 12.63
N GLU A 307 22.55 -20.10 12.72
CA GLU A 307 22.26 -19.28 13.90
C GLU A 307 20.76 -18.99 14.02
N GLU A 308 20.35 -18.54 15.20
CA GLU A 308 18.98 -18.10 15.45
C GLU A 308 18.63 -16.92 14.53
N ARG A 309 17.39 -16.90 14.03
CA ARG A 309 16.88 -15.83 13.19
C ARG A 309 15.66 -15.21 13.79
N LYS A 310 15.65 -13.90 13.83
CA LYS A 310 14.48 -13.12 14.19
C LYS A 310 13.92 -12.51 12.92
N PHE A 311 12.60 -12.44 12.85
CA PHE A 311 11.85 -11.80 11.79
C PHE A 311 10.80 -10.95 12.49
N GLY A 312 10.60 -9.74 12.01
CA GLY A 312 9.57 -8.87 12.55
C GLY A 312 9.43 -7.59 11.74
N PRO A 313 8.26 -6.93 11.80
CA PRO A 313 7.99 -5.72 11.03
C PRO A 313 8.60 -4.48 11.67
N GLY A 314 8.98 -4.54 12.95
CA GLY A 314 9.53 -3.41 13.68
C GLY A 314 11.02 -3.16 13.42
N ARG A 315 11.50 -2.00 13.86
CA ARG A 315 12.88 -1.57 13.67
C ARG A 315 13.85 -2.51 14.41
N GLY A 316 14.83 -3.07 13.69
CA GLY A 316 15.79 -3.99 14.27
C GLY A 316 15.24 -5.34 14.72
N GLU A 317 14.00 -5.69 14.36
CA GLU A 317 13.38 -6.97 14.75
C GLU A 317 13.78 -8.15 13.86
N THR A 318 14.39 -7.86 12.70
CA THR A 318 14.81 -8.87 11.72
C THR A 318 16.32 -9.03 11.71
N THR A 319 16.80 -10.28 11.79
CA THR A 319 18.22 -10.62 11.65
C THR A 319 18.60 -10.67 10.17
N CYS A 320 19.21 -9.59 9.68
CA CYS A 320 19.71 -9.52 8.30
C CYS A 320 21.19 -9.92 8.25
N SER A 321 21.55 -10.74 7.26
CA SER A 321 22.95 -11.03 6.94
C SER A 321 23.59 -9.86 6.22
N TRP A 322 24.93 -9.84 6.18
CA TRP A 322 25.68 -8.95 5.30
C TRP A 322 25.20 -9.03 3.86
N CYS A 323 24.89 -10.24 3.36
CA CYS A 323 24.38 -10.45 2.01
C CYS A 323 23.08 -9.70 1.75
N THR A 324 22.16 -9.72 2.73
CA THR A 324 20.87 -9.02 2.64
C THR A 324 21.07 -7.51 2.66
N LEU A 325 21.92 -7.01 3.56
CA LEU A 325 22.23 -5.58 3.68
C LEU A 325 22.95 -5.03 2.45
N ASN A 326 23.92 -5.78 1.92
CA ASN A 326 24.62 -5.40 0.69
C ASN A 326 23.68 -5.41 -0.52
N TRP A 327 22.77 -6.38 -0.59
CA TRP A 327 21.73 -6.41 -1.61
C TRP A 327 20.79 -5.19 -1.51
N PHE A 328 20.35 -4.82 -0.29
CA PHE A 328 19.59 -3.59 -0.09
C PHE A 328 20.33 -2.37 -0.61
N LYS A 329 21.61 -2.22 -0.24
CA LYS A 329 22.46 -1.11 -0.67
C LYS A 329 22.61 -1.03 -2.18
N GLU A 330 22.89 -2.15 -2.85
CA GLU A 330 23.07 -2.18 -4.30
C GLU A 330 21.79 -1.86 -5.05
N LYS A 331 20.66 -2.46 -4.64
CA LYS A 331 19.39 -2.32 -5.35
C LYS A 331 18.69 -0.99 -5.09
N LEU A 332 18.94 -0.34 -3.95
CA LEU A 332 18.44 1.00 -3.64
C LEU A 332 18.92 2.06 -4.66
N LEU A 333 20.05 1.83 -5.33
CA LEU A 333 20.61 2.74 -6.33
C LEU A 333 20.10 2.50 -7.75
N LEU A 334 19.26 1.48 -7.96
CA LEU A 334 18.80 1.05 -9.28
C LEU A 334 17.42 1.60 -9.66
N TRP A 335 16.93 2.64 -8.98
CA TRP A 335 15.68 3.26 -9.42
C TRP A 335 15.90 4.00 -10.74
N GLU A 336 15.01 3.72 -11.68
CA GLU A 336 14.93 4.41 -12.97
C GLU A 336 13.47 4.81 -13.24
N GLU A 337 13.28 5.85 -14.07
CA GLU A 337 11.94 6.24 -14.51
C GLU A 337 11.27 5.06 -15.24
N GLY A 338 10.03 4.74 -14.85
CA GLY A 338 9.32 3.57 -15.37
C GLY A 338 9.58 2.26 -14.61
N THR A 339 10.29 2.30 -13.47
CA THR A 339 10.38 1.14 -12.55
C THR A 339 8.99 0.63 -12.19
N GLN A 340 8.73 -0.68 -12.37
CA GLN A 340 7.43 -1.29 -12.11
C GLN A 340 7.43 -2.18 -10.86
N ASP A 341 6.28 -2.25 -10.18
CA ASP A 341 5.99 -3.23 -9.13
C ASP A 341 5.73 -4.64 -9.67
N SER A 342 5.40 -5.58 -8.78
CA SER A 342 5.06 -6.95 -9.17
C SER A 342 3.80 -7.07 -10.01
N ASP A 343 2.93 -6.05 -9.97
CA ASP A 343 1.66 -5.98 -10.67
C ASP A 343 1.76 -5.20 -12.00
N GLY A 344 2.96 -4.67 -12.31
CA GLY A 344 3.24 -3.91 -13.53
C GLY A 344 2.94 -2.41 -13.40
N ASN A 345 2.60 -1.91 -12.21
CA ASN A 345 2.36 -0.49 -11.99
C ASN A 345 3.68 0.26 -11.85
N VAL A 346 3.77 1.45 -12.44
CA VAL A 346 4.95 2.30 -12.31
C VAL A 346 5.04 2.87 -10.89
N ILE A 347 6.17 2.65 -10.23
CA ILE A 347 6.48 3.16 -8.88
C ILE A 347 7.30 4.44 -9.03
N ASN A 348 6.81 5.54 -8.44
CA ASN A 348 7.57 6.78 -8.35
C ASN A 348 8.74 6.68 -7.34
N LEU A 349 9.74 7.55 -7.46
CA LEU A 349 10.93 7.51 -6.61
C LEU A 349 10.62 7.61 -5.10
N PRO A 350 9.71 8.49 -4.62
CA PRO A 350 9.36 8.52 -3.20
C PRO A 350 8.80 7.19 -2.67
N ALA A 351 7.88 6.56 -3.39
CA ALA A 351 7.31 5.27 -3.01
C ALA A 351 8.37 4.17 -3.02
N PHE A 352 9.26 4.18 -4.04
CA PHE A 352 10.41 3.28 -4.09
C PHE A 352 11.28 3.44 -2.83
N LEU A 353 11.72 4.65 -2.51
CA LEU A 353 12.56 4.93 -1.34
C LEU A 353 11.91 4.47 -0.04
N GLN A 354 10.63 4.77 0.17
CA GLN A 354 9.88 4.34 1.35
C GLN A 354 9.79 2.81 1.45
N MET A 355 9.61 2.09 0.35
CA MET A 355 9.60 0.62 0.36
C MET A 355 10.95 0.06 0.85
N TRP A 356 12.06 0.61 0.36
CA TRP A 356 13.41 0.20 0.80
C TRP A 356 13.68 0.61 2.25
N GLU A 357 13.28 1.81 2.66
CA GLU A 357 13.40 2.25 4.06
C GLU A 357 12.63 1.32 4.99
N ASN A 358 11.38 1.01 4.63
CA ASN A 358 10.52 0.10 5.37
C ASN A 358 11.08 -1.31 5.49
N ALA A 359 11.80 -1.79 4.48
CA ALA A 359 12.46 -3.09 4.53
C ALA A 359 13.76 -3.03 5.35
N GLY A 360 14.65 -2.09 5.04
CA GLY A 360 15.96 -2.02 5.65
C GLY A 360 15.92 -1.63 7.13
N LYS A 361 14.96 -0.81 7.57
CA LYS A 361 14.78 -0.49 9.00
C LYS A 361 14.44 -1.73 9.85
N ARG A 362 13.86 -2.79 9.24
CA ARG A 362 13.57 -4.05 9.95
C ARG A 362 14.86 -4.76 10.36
N CYS A 363 15.95 -4.55 9.63
CA CYS A 363 17.23 -5.17 9.95
C CYS A 363 17.84 -4.62 11.24
N ALA A 364 18.42 -5.51 12.05
CA ALA A 364 19.25 -5.12 13.18
C ALA A 364 20.58 -4.51 12.68
N GLY A 365 20.83 -3.24 13.01
CA GLY A 365 22.07 -2.50 12.69
C GLY A 365 21.84 -1.18 11.94
N ASP A 366 22.82 -0.28 12.01
CA ASP A 366 22.74 1.07 11.43
C ASP A 366 23.30 1.18 10.00
N ASP A 367 23.91 0.12 9.48
CA ASP A 367 24.60 0.14 8.18
C ASP A 367 23.66 0.42 6.99
N PHE A 368 22.42 -0.04 7.09
CA PHE A 368 21.40 0.27 6.08
C PHE A 368 21.03 1.76 6.11
N THR A 369 20.81 2.33 7.30
CA THR A 369 20.43 3.74 7.45
C THR A 369 21.43 4.68 6.75
N LYS A 370 22.74 4.46 6.95
CA LYS A 370 23.78 5.24 6.27
C LYS A 370 23.74 5.09 4.75
N SER A 371 23.51 3.87 4.27
CA SER A 371 23.40 3.60 2.83
C SER A 371 22.15 4.23 2.23
N TYR A 372 21.07 4.27 3.01
CA TYR A 372 19.81 4.90 2.65
C TYR A 372 19.95 6.42 2.52
N GLU A 373 20.49 7.08 3.55
CA GLU A 373 20.76 8.52 3.54
C GLU A 373 21.67 8.91 2.36
N ALA A 374 22.72 8.13 2.09
CA ALA A 374 23.61 8.36 0.95
C ALA A 374 22.89 8.22 -0.40
N ALA A 375 22.00 7.24 -0.54
CA ALA A 375 21.21 7.07 -1.77
C ALA A 375 20.23 8.22 -1.96
N VAL A 376 19.49 8.62 -0.92
CA VAL A 376 18.58 9.77 -0.92
C VAL A 376 19.33 11.03 -1.36
N GLN A 377 20.49 11.30 -0.76
CA GLN A 377 21.33 12.43 -1.12
C GLN A 377 21.78 12.36 -2.59
N GLY A 378 22.14 11.18 -3.08
CA GLY A 378 22.47 10.97 -4.49
C GLY A 378 21.30 11.26 -5.45
N TYR A 379 20.06 10.95 -5.07
CA TYR A 379 18.88 11.30 -5.85
C TYR A 379 18.57 12.81 -5.81
N ILE A 380 18.80 13.47 -4.67
CA ILE A 380 18.68 14.93 -4.54
C ILE A 380 19.70 15.64 -5.43
N GLU A 381 20.97 15.21 -5.40
CA GLU A 381 22.05 15.78 -6.21
C GLU A 381 21.81 15.61 -7.71
N ARG A 382 21.15 14.52 -8.12
CA ARG A 382 20.73 14.29 -9.51
C ARG A 382 19.48 15.09 -9.91
N GLY A 383 18.86 15.83 -9.00
CA GLY A 383 17.62 16.57 -9.25
C GLY A 383 16.38 15.68 -9.43
N LEU A 384 16.46 14.41 -9.03
CA LEU A 384 15.35 13.45 -9.10
C LEU A 384 14.43 13.53 -7.87
N LEU A 385 14.91 14.16 -6.79
CA LEU A 385 14.22 14.30 -5.52
C LEU A 385 14.45 15.72 -4.97
N THR A 386 13.45 16.31 -4.32
CA THR A 386 13.61 17.61 -3.67
C THR A 386 14.18 17.45 -2.25
N ALA A 387 14.82 18.49 -1.70
CA ALA A 387 15.38 18.43 -0.35
C ALA A 387 14.32 18.26 0.76
N ASP A 388 13.08 18.63 0.47
CA ASP A 388 11.91 18.56 1.36
C ASP A 388 11.00 17.36 1.08
N TRP A 389 11.48 16.34 0.36
CA TRP A 389 10.66 15.23 -0.12
C TRP A 389 9.97 14.41 1.00
N GLU A 390 10.53 14.39 2.22
CA GLU A 390 9.92 13.73 3.40
C GLU A 390 8.89 14.62 4.13
N THR A 391 8.99 15.94 3.99
CA THR A 391 8.12 16.92 4.67
C THR A 391 6.94 17.34 3.81
N GLN A 392 7.05 17.18 2.48
CA GLN A 392 5.87 16.99 1.64
C GLN A 392 5.19 15.70 2.10
N VAL A 393 3.97 15.82 2.65
CA VAL A 393 3.14 14.72 3.16
C VAL A 393 3.41 13.47 2.32
N SER A 394 3.99 12.44 2.95
CA SER A 394 4.66 11.33 2.27
C SER A 394 3.86 10.90 1.03
N GLY A 395 4.52 11.02 -0.12
CA GLY A 395 3.92 11.30 -1.44
C GLY A 395 3.02 10.25 -2.08
N ASP A 396 2.41 9.36 -1.30
CA ASP A 396 1.30 8.53 -1.76
C ASP A 396 0.30 8.32 -0.60
N ILE A 397 -0.48 9.37 -0.30
CA ILE A 397 -1.62 9.26 0.62
C ILE A 397 -2.51 8.03 0.32
N PRO A 398 -2.72 7.59 -0.94
CA PRO A 398 -3.33 6.29 -1.25
C PRO A 398 -2.64 5.10 -0.58
N TYR A 399 -1.31 5.02 -0.63
CA TYR A 399 -0.54 3.98 0.07
C TYR A 399 -0.73 4.05 1.58
N LEU A 400 -0.65 5.25 2.18
CA LEU A 400 -0.90 5.42 3.62
C LEU A 400 -2.32 5.05 4.02
N MET A 401 -3.31 5.40 3.20
CA MET A 401 -4.71 5.02 3.41
C MET A 401 -4.91 3.50 3.38
N GLU A 402 -4.10 2.78 2.62
CA GLU A 402 -4.16 1.31 2.50
C GLU A 402 -3.32 0.57 3.56
N HIS A 403 -2.20 1.13 4.00
CA HIS A 403 -1.21 0.40 4.82
C HIS A 403 -1.00 1.00 6.21
N GLY A 404 -1.61 2.15 6.51
CA GLY A 404 -1.43 2.86 7.77
C GLY A 404 -0.13 3.66 7.87
N PRO A 405 0.06 4.39 8.97
CA PRO A 405 1.28 5.15 9.24
C PRO A 405 2.47 4.21 9.46
N THR A 406 3.61 4.53 8.87
CA THR A 406 4.89 3.90 9.21
C THR A 406 5.65 4.74 10.24
N SER A 407 6.80 4.26 10.71
CA SER A 407 7.66 5.00 11.66
C SER A 407 8.13 6.37 11.17
N GLY A 408 8.23 6.59 9.86
CA GLY A 408 8.62 7.88 9.28
C GLY A 408 7.46 8.83 9.09
N ASP A 409 6.22 8.35 9.23
CA ASP A 409 5.02 9.15 9.01
C ASP A 409 4.57 9.86 10.30
N TYR A 410 3.89 10.99 10.14
CA TYR A 410 3.15 11.61 11.23
C TYR A 410 2.02 10.66 11.69
N PRO A 411 1.72 10.48 12.98
CA PRO A 411 2.36 11.10 14.14
C PRO A 411 3.59 10.33 14.64
N ALA A 412 3.87 9.12 14.14
CA ALA A 412 4.91 8.25 14.69
C ALA A 412 6.32 8.89 14.70
N ARG A 413 6.68 9.60 13.63
CA ARG A 413 7.93 10.38 13.55
C ARG A 413 8.02 11.47 14.63
N ASP A 414 6.94 12.21 14.82
CA ASP A 414 6.89 13.33 15.75
C ASP A 414 6.92 12.85 17.20
N VAL A 415 6.33 11.67 17.47
CA VAL A 415 6.41 10.98 18.76
C VAL A 415 7.85 10.60 19.10
N ASP A 416 8.64 10.12 18.13
CA ASP A 416 10.06 9.80 18.36
C ASP A 416 10.85 11.03 18.81
N GLY A 417 10.67 12.16 18.12
CA GLY A 417 11.28 13.43 18.54
C GLY A 417 10.81 13.90 19.93
N LEU A 418 9.56 13.61 20.31
CA LEU A 418 9.03 13.92 21.63
C LEU A 418 9.61 13.02 22.72
N VAL A 419 9.67 11.72 22.49
CA VAL A 419 10.25 10.74 23.44
C VAL A 419 11.69 11.11 23.76
N GLU A 420 12.50 11.42 22.76
CA GLU A 420 13.90 11.81 22.97
C GLU A 420 14.04 13.14 23.75
N ARG A 421 13.18 14.13 23.47
CA ARG A 421 13.15 15.38 24.25
C ARG A 421 12.80 15.13 25.73
N VAL A 422 11.84 14.25 25.98
CA VAL A 422 11.41 13.91 27.34
C VAL A 422 12.49 13.10 28.07
N LYS A 423 13.14 12.13 27.41
CA LYS A 423 14.30 11.40 27.95
C LYS A 423 15.46 12.34 28.28
N ALA A 424 15.76 13.30 27.41
CA ALA A 424 16.77 14.31 27.68
C ALA A 424 16.41 15.22 28.87
N TYR A 425 15.13 15.54 29.04
CA TYR A 425 14.63 16.25 30.22
C TYR A 425 14.76 15.41 31.50
N GLN A 426 14.37 14.14 31.45
CA GLN A 426 14.51 13.18 32.55
C GLN A 426 15.97 13.07 33.01
N ASN A 427 16.90 12.89 32.06
CA ASN A 427 18.34 12.78 32.35
C ASN A 427 18.93 14.03 33.00
N ARG A 428 18.48 15.23 32.58
CA ARG A 428 18.91 16.50 33.21
C ARG A 428 18.37 16.63 34.62
N THR A 429 17.14 16.17 34.85
CA THR A 429 16.45 16.32 36.12
C THR A 429 16.72 15.19 37.10
N ILE A 430 17.20 14.01 36.71
CA ILE A 430 17.50 12.95 37.69
C ILE A 430 18.71 13.29 38.58
N ARG A 431 19.61 14.17 38.13
CA ARG A 431 20.89 14.50 38.80
C ARG A 431 20.81 15.58 39.87
N ILE A 432 19.69 16.29 39.97
CA ILE A 432 19.56 17.39 40.94
C ILE A 432 18.74 16.84 42.12
N ASN A 433 19.18 17.01 43.36
CA ASN A 433 18.47 16.69 44.61
C ASN A 433 17.48 15.47 44.54
N PRO A 434 17.98 14.22 44.54
CA PRO A 434 17.19 13.00 44.30
C PRO A 434 16.23 12.63 45.45
N GLU A 435 16.41 13.19 46.65
CA GLU A 435 15.65 12.81 47.84
C GLU A 435 14.35 13.61 48.02
N ASN A 436 14.13 14.67 47.21
CA ASN A 436 12.92 15.48 47.33
C ASN A 436 11.66 14.69 46.86
N PRO A 437 10.66 14.47 47.73
CA PRO A 437 9.45 13.69 47.39
C PRO A 437 8.66 14.24 46.21
N ALA A 438 8.58 15.57 46.06
CA ALA A 438 7.91 16.20 44.93
C ALA A 438 8.64 15.89 43.61
N ARG A 439 9.96 15.77 43.66
CA ARG A 439 10.78 15.39 42.51
C ARG A 439 10.61 13.93 42.15
N VAL A 440 10.61 13.02 43.13
CA VAL A 440 10.36 11.59 42.91
C VAL A 440 9.01 11.40 42.21
N LYS A 441 7.97 12.11 42.68
CA LYS A 441 6.65 12.13 42.06
C LYS A 441 6.68 12.68 40.63
N HIS A 442 7.45 13.74 40.37
CA HIS A 442 7.64 14.30 39.02
C HIS A 442 8.39 13.33 38.08
N GLN A 443 9.43 12.65 38.55
CA GLN A 443 10.17 11.65 37.76
C GLN A 443 9.31 10.43 37.43
N ALA A 444 8.49 9.96 38.37
CA ALA A 444 7.52 8.90 38.12
C ALA A 444 6.55 9.30 37.00
N LEU A 445 6.02 10.53 37.05
CA LEU A 445 5.14 11.07 36.01
C LEU A 445 5.82 11.17 34.64
N VAL A 446 7.08 11.65 34.59
CA VAL A 446 7.87 11.72 33.35
C VAL A 446 8.11 10.33 32.77
N THR A 447 8.38 9.33 33.62
CA THR A 447 8.61 7.94 33.20
C THR A 447 7.33 7.31 32.65
N GLU A 448 6.19 7.50 33.34
CA GLU A 448 4.88 7.07 32.88
C GLU A 448 4.53 7.72 31.53
N TYR A 449 4.90 8.99 31.33
CA TYR A 449 4.69 9.70 30.08
C TYR A 449 5.56 9.17 28.93
N ILE A 450 6.82 8.82 29.18
CA ILE A 450 7.66 8.13 28.18
C ILE A 450 7.01 6.82 27.77
N GLY A 451 6.55 6.02 28.74
CA GLY A 451 5.85 4.75 28.48
C GLY A 451 4.57 4.94 27.67
N CYS A 452 3.79 5.99 27.97
CA CYS A 452 2.60 6.37 27.21
C CYS A 452 2.95 6.73 25.75
N LEU A 453 3.96 7.58 25.51
CA LEU A 453 4.38 7.97 24.16
C LEU A 453 4.92 6.78 23.35
N GLU A 454 5.69 5.90 23.97
CA GLU A 454 6.21 4.69 23.32
C GLU A 454 5.05 3.72 22.97
N SER A 455 4.09 3.57 23.88
CA SER A 455 2.89 2.75 23.64
C SER A 455 2.02 3.33 22.53
N PHE A 456 1.86 4.66 22.51
CA PHE A 456 1.18 5.38 21.44
C PHE A 456 1.86 5.16 20.09
N LYS A 457 3.18 5.30 20.02
CA LYS A 457 3.95 5.07 18.79
C LYS A 457 3.68 3.67 18.23
N LEU A 458 3.79 2.65 19.07
CA LEU A 458 3.54 1.27 18.69
C LEU A 458 2.09 1.09 18.23
N ALA A 459 1.14 1.64 18.98
CA ALA A 459 -0.28 1.57 18.62
C ALA A 459 -0.58 2.27 17.29
N ALA A 460 0.06 3.42 17.02
CA ALA A 460 -0.11 4.14 15.77
C ALA A 460 0.43 3.31 14.60
N GLN A 461 1.62 2.71 14.73
CA GLN A 461 2.23 1.85 13.71
C GLN A 461 1.43 0.56 13.44
N ASP A 462 0.62 0.12 14.39
CA ASP A 462 -0.27 -1.04 14.26
C ASP A 462 -1.60 -0.69 13.53
N LEU A 463 -1.86 0.58 13.20
CA LEU A 463 -3.06 0.99 12.47
C LEU A 463 -3.05 0.43 11.04
N GLN A 464 -4.20 -0.07 10.59
CA GLN A 464 -4.34 -0.65 9.25
C GLN A 464 -4.70 0.38 8.18
N CYS A 465 -4.78 1.66 8.55
CA CYS A 465 -5.15 2.78 7.72
C CYS A 465 -4.60 4.06 8.35
N TYR A 466 -4.57 5.16 7.60
CA TYR A 466 -4.00 6.42 8.04
C TYR A 466 -5.10 7.42 8.45
N PRO A 467 -5.54 7.44 9.73
CA PRO A 467 -6.60 8.33 10.17
C PRO A 467 -6.12 9.76 10.43
N PHE A 468 -4.83 10.04 10.23
CA PHE A 468 -4.21 11.32 10.58
C PHE A 468 -4.15 12.33 9.43
N LEU A 469 -4.88 12.07 8.34
CA LEU A 469 -4.99 12.99 7.22
C LEU A 469 -5.76 14.25 7.62
N THR A 470 -5.28 15.39 7.16
CA THR A 470 -6.02 16.65 7.26
C THR A 470 -7.31 16.59 6.43
N LYS A 471 -8.29 17.44 6.74
CA LYS A 471 -9.51 17.59 5.94
C LYS A 471 -9.20 17.85 4.46
N GLU A 472 -8.21 18.68 4.20
CA GLU A 472 -7.77 19.01 2.84
C GLU A 472 -7.21 17.77 2.13
N ASN A 473 -6.34 17.01 2.81
CA ASN A 473 -5.81 15.76 2.28
C ASN A 473 -6.94 14.77 1.99
N ILE A 474 -7.78 14.44 2.96
CA ILE A 474 -8.93 13.54 2.78
C ILE A 474 -9.79 14.00 1.58
N SER A 475 -10.09 15.29 1.49
CA SER A 475 -10.89 15.84 0.40
C SER A 475 -10.23 15.68 -0.97
N LYS A 476 -8.92 15.92 -1.10
CA LYS A 476 -8.19 15.74 -2.36
C LYS A 476 -8.21 14.29 -2.84
N TYR A 477 -8.15 13.31 -1.94
CA TYR A 477 -8.05 11.89 -2.30
C TYR A 477 -9.38 11.16 -2.45
N MET A 478 -10.42 11.53 -1.68
CA MET A 478 -11.78 11.03 -1.94
C MET A 478 -12.28 11.37 -3.35
N LEU A 479 -11.63 12.31 -4.03
CA LEU A 479 -11.92 12.76 -5.39
C LEU A 479 -11.20 11.94 -6.49
N VAL A 480 -10.35 10.97 -6.15
CA VAL A 480 -9.46 10.26 -7.10
C VAL A 480 -9.86 8.80 -7.34
N GLY A 481 -10.60 8.14 -6.43
CA GLY A 481 -11.10 6.79 -6.70
C GLY A 481 -11.97 6.16 -5.60
N ILE A 482 -13.08 5.53 -6.00
CA ILE A 482 -14.00 4.80 -5.12
C ILE A 482 -13.31 3.64 -4.37
N PRO A 483 -12.47 2.78 -5.01
CA PRO A 483 -11.85 1.63 -4.34
C PRO A 483 -10.97 2.02 -3.15
N THR A 484 -10.14 3.05 -3.31
CA THR A 484 -9.23 3.57 -2.28
C THR A 484 -10.01 4.15 -1.10
N ALA A 485 -11.09 4.88 -1.36
CA ALA A 485 -11.98 5.40 -0.33
C ALA A 485 -12.68 4.27 0.46
N THR A 486 -13.13 3.21 -0.20
CA THR A 486 -13.71 2.03 0.47
C THR A 486 -12.71 1.26 1.34
N LYS A 487 -11.44 1.16 0.93
CA LYS A 487 -10.40 0.51 1.74
C LYS A 487 -10.07 1.32 3.00
N ALA A 488 -9.97 2.65 2.86
CA ALA A 488 -9.76 3.54 3.99
C ALA A 488 -10.93 3.44 4.99
N CYS A 489 -12.18 3.49 4.54
CA CYS A 489 -13.33 3.31 5.43
C CYS A 489 -13.69 1.84 5.70
N SER A 490 -12.74 0.90 5.62
CA SER A 490 -13.01 -0.51 5.89
C SER A 490 -13.31 -0.79 7.37
N GLU A 491 -14.09 -1.82 7.62
CA GLU A 491 -14.37 -2.31 8.99
C GLU A 491 -13.07 -2.70 9.72
N GLN A 492 -12.11 -3.26 8.99
CA GLN A 492 -10.76 -3.56 9.48
C GLN A 492 -10.03 -2.30 9.96
N CYS A 493 -10.03 -1.23 9.16
CA CYS A 493 -9.48 0.06 9.55
C CYS A 493 -10.17 0.62 10.81
N LEU A 494 -11.51 0.67 10.83
CA LEU A 494 -12.27 1.20 11.96
C LEU A 494 -12.02 0.41 13.26
N ASN A 495 -11.95 -0.92 13.17
CA ASN A 495 -11.59 -1.79 14.29
C ASN A 495 -10.15 -1.54 14.77
N SER A 496 -9.21 -1.26 13.86
CA SER A 496 -7.83 -0.89 14.21
C SER A 496 -7.78 0.44 14.96
N ILE A 497 -8.60 1.42 14.58
CA ILE A 497 -8.73 2.72 15.29
C ILE A 497 -9.32 2.52 16.69
N ASP A 498 -10.33 1.66 16.85
CA ASP A 498 -10.88 1.32 18.17
C ASP A 498 -9.85 0.61 19.05
N SER A 499 -9.08 -0.32 18.47
CA SER A 499 -8.00 -1.01 19.16
C SER A 499 -6.93 -0.02 19.61
N PHE A 500 -6.52 0.88 18.71
CA PHE A 500 -5.59 1.97 18.99
C PHE A 500 -6.07 2.83 20.16
N ARG A 501 -7.33 3.29 20.14
CA ARG A 501 -7.89 4.08 21.23
C ARG A 501 -7.89 3.32 22.54
N ARG A 502 -8.38 2.08 22.57
CA ARG A 502 -8.38 1.28 23.80
C ARG A 502 -6.98 1.11 24.36
N LYS A 503 -6.00 0.81 23.51
CA LYS A 503 -4.59 0.68 23.89
C LYS A 503 -4.08 1.99 24.49
N VAL A 504 -4.26 3.11 23.79
CA VAL A 504 -3.82 4.42 24.29
C VAL A 504 -4.53 4.84 25.57
N PHE A 505 -5.85 4.63 25.71
CA PHE A 505 -6.56 4.95 26.95
C PHE A 505 -6.14 4.06 28.12
N THR A 506 -5.78 2.80 27.85
CA THR A 506 -5.30 1.86 28.87
C THR A 506 -3.89 2.24 29.32
N ASP A 507 -3.01 2.54 28.36
CA ASP A 507 -1.59 2.82 28.61
C ASP A 507 -1.35 4.28 29.05
N CYS A 508 -2.34 5.16 28.85
CA CYS A 508 -2.30 6.59 29.19
C CYS A 508 -3.57 7.05 29.95
N PRO A 509 -3.87 6.51 31.15
CA PRO A 509 -5.16 6.71 31.83
C PRO A 509 -5.42 8.15 32.32
N SER A 510 -4.39 9.02 32.37
CA SER A 510 -4.47 10.38 32.92
C SER A 510 -4.08 11.49 31.92
N MET A 511 -4.50 11.35 30.65
CA MET A 511 -4.16 12.29 29.54
C MET A 511 -4.41 13.78 29.83
N ARG A 512 -5.52 14.10 30.51
CA ARG A 512 -5.88 15.49 30.84
C ARG A 512 -4.93 16.12 31.86
N ASP A 513 -4.44 15.30 32.79
CA ASP A 513 -3.49 15.69 33.82
C ASP A 513 -2.09 15.90 33.24
N TYR A 514 -1.68 15.08 32.26
CA TYR A 514 -0.40 15.21 31.59
C TYR A 514 -0.24 16.56 30.90
N GLN A 515 -1.26 17.07 30.21
CA GLN A 515 -1.16 18.35 29.52
C GLN A 515 -0.79 19.51 30.48
N GLN A 516 -1.40 19.56 31.66
CA GLN A 516 -1.11 20.61 32.65
C GLN A 516 0.24 20.40 33.33
N LYS A 517 0.57 19.15 33.69
CA LYS A 517 1.79 18.83 34.43
C LYS A 517 3.05 18.82 33.56
N LEU A 518 2.92 18.67 32.24
CA LEU A 518 4.04 18.61 31.30
C LEU A 518 4.29 19.93 30.54
N ARG A 519 3.47 20.97 30.75
CA ARG A 519 3.77 22.34 30.27
C ARG A 519 5.22 22.77 30.54
N PRO A 520 5.83 22.49 31.71
CA PRO A 520 7.22 22.84 31.98
C PRO A 520 8.26 22.12 31.09
N ILE A 521 7.90 21.03 30.42
CA ILE A 521 8.76 20.29 29.49
C ILE A 521 8.78 20.95 28.10
N GLY A 522 7.77 21.78 27.79
CA GLY A 522 7.72 22.63 26.61
C GLY A 522 6.33 22.67 25.96
N ASN A 523 5.97 23.83 25.40
CA ASN A 523 4.66 24.06 24.76
C ASN A 523 4.37 23.09 23.61
N GLY A 524 5.41 22.64 22.88
CA GLY A 524 5.27 21.68 21.78
C GLY A 524 4.83 20.27 22.21
N VAL A 525 5.16 19.85 23.43
CA VAL A 525 4.71 18.56 23.97
C VAL A 525 3.22 18.63 24.33
N ALA A 526 2.82 19.72 24.99
CA ALA A 526 1.44 19.95 25.39
C ALA A 526 0.50 20.18 24.18
N SER A 527 0.97 20.85 23.13
CA SER A 527 0.20 21.04 21.90
C SER A 527 -0.01 19.71 21.17
N PHE A 528 1.03 18.88 21.03
CA PHE A 528 0.92 17.56 20.42
C PHE A 528 -0.16 16.69 21.10
N ILE A 529 -0.20 16.67 22.44
CA ILE A 529 -1.25 15.95 23.19
C ILE A 529 -2.63 16.53 22.86
N SER A 530 -2.75 17.85 22.82
CA SER A 530 -4.03 18.52 22.54
C SER A 530 -4.55 18.17 21.14
N ASP A 531 -3.68 18.23 20.13
CA ASP A 531 -4.03 18.01 18.73
C ASP A 531 -4.40 16.55 18.44
N MET A 532 -3.73 15.61 19.13
CA MET A 532 -3.94 14.19 18.91
C MET A 532 -5.10 13.59 19.70
N PHE A 533 -5.38 14.13 20.90
CA PHE A 533 -6.29 13.48 21.85
C PHE A 533 -7.49 14.31 22.30
N LEU A 534 -7.46 15.65 22.21
CA LEU A 534 -8.45 16.50 22.89
C LEU A 534 -9.32 17.35 21.96
N GLN A 535 -8.81 17.81 20.81
CA GLN A 535 -9.63 18.53 19.82
C GLN A 535 -10.06 17.64 18.67
N GLU A 536 -10.88 18.17 17.75
CA GLU A 536 -11.39 17.57 16.50
C GLU A 536 -10.27 16.87 15.70
N SER A 537 -9.79 15.75 16.20
CA SER A 537 -8.59 15.11 15.72
C SER A 537 -8.86 14.62 14.31
N ALA A 538 -7.81 14.55 13.51
CA ALA A 538 -7.89 13.89 12.21
C ALA A 538 -8.60 12.52 12.33
N ILE A 539 -8.43 11.79 13.45
CA ILE A 539 -9.19 10.58 13.79
C ILE A 539 -10.69 10.84 13.95
N GLY A 540 -11.10 11.84 14.75
CA GLY A 540 -12.51 12.18 14.93
C GLY A 540 -13.19 12.60 13.62
N LEU A 541 -12.48 13.35 12.77
CA LEU A 541 -12.94 13.70 11.42
C LEU A 541 -13.04 12.45 10.52
N TYR A 542 -12.04 11.58 10.57
CA TYR A 542 -11.99 10.33 9.82
C TYR A 542 -13.14 9.40 10.20
N GLU A 543 -13.39 9.21 11.50
CA GLU A 543 -14.51 8.43 12.00
C GLU A 543 -15.86 9.07 11.66
N THR A 544 -15.99 10.39 11.75
CA THR A 544 -17.23 11.05 11.34
C THR A 544 -17.49 10.82 9.85
N THR A 545 -16.42 10.72 9.05
CA THR A 545 -16.50 10.46 7.61
C THR A 545 -16.77 8.98 7.28
N CYS A 546 -16.16 8.05 8.02
CA CYS A 546 -16.23 6.61 7.74
C CYS A 546 -17.30 5.86 8.57
N ARG A 547 -17.57 6.22 9.82
CA ARG A 547 -18.59 5.59 10.70
C ARG A 547 -20.01 6.08 10.47
N THR A 548 -20.21 7.30 9.95
CA THR A 548 -21.51 7.63 9.32
C THR A 548 -21.78 6.75 8.09
N GLY A 549 -20.79 5.94 7.71
CA GLY A 549 -20.77 4.91 6.68
C GLY A 549 -21.12 3.48 7.05
N ASP A 550 -21.79 3.21 8.17
CA ASP A 550 -22.71 2.04 8.21
C ASP A 550 -23.76 2.10 7.06
N SER A 551 -23.89 3.29 6.46
CA SER A 551 -24.63 3.56 5.23
C SER A 551 -23.83 3.40 3.91
N TRP A 552 -22.48 3.36 3.88
CA TRP A 552 -21.74 3.24 2.61
C TRP A 552 -22.05 1.93 1.88
N ARG A 553 -22.20 0.82 2.62
CA ARG A 553 -22.65 -0.47 2.04
C ARG A 553 -24.13 -0.48 1.62
N ARG A 554 -24.94 0.47 2.08
CA ARG A 554 -26.39 0.55 1.80
C ARG A 554 -26.83 1.74 0.93
N SER A 555 -26.01 2.76 0.70
CA SER A 555 -26.45 4.06 0.13
C SER A 555 -25.45 4.80 -0.78
N GLY A 556 -24.36 4.16 -1.23
CA GLY A 556 -23.51 4.70 -2.29
C GLY A 556 -22.50 5.79 -1.88
N VAL A 557 -21.67 6.18 -2.85
CA VAL A 557 -20.48 7.07 -2.77
C VAL A 557 -20.81 8.41 -2.07
N PRO A 558 -19.92 9.03 -1.27
CA PRO A 558 -20.17 10.33 -0.66
C PRO A 558 -20.53 11.39 -1.72
N CYS A 559 -21.73 11.98 -1.58
CA CYS A 559 -22.31 12.96 -2.50
C CYS A 559 -21.39 14.14 -2.80
N ALA A 560 -20.45 14.48 -1.90
CA ALA A 560 -19.47 15.53 -2.14
C ALA A 560 -18.57 15.24 -3.36
N ALA A 561 -18.22 13.98 -3.61
CA ALA A 561 -17.44 13.59 -4.78
C ALA A 561 -18.25 13.76 -6.09
N ILE A 562 -19.57 13.64 -6.01
CA ILE A 562 -20.51 13.79 -7.13
C ILE A 562 -20.65 15.25 -7.54
N PHE A 563 -20.61 16.19 -6.59
CA PHE A 563 -20.61 17.63 -6.89
C PHE A 563 -19.29 18.13 -7.49
N LYS A 564 -18.24 17.29 -7.57
CA LYS A 564 -16.98 17.61 -8.27
C LYS A 564 -17.15 17.82 -9.76
N GLN A 565 -18.01 17.01 -10.41
CA GLN A 565 -18.26 17.14 -11.86
C GLN A 565 -18.82 18.52 -12.24
N PHE A 566 -19.30 19.27 -11.24
CA PHE A 566 -19.90 20.60 -11.39
C PHE A 566 -19.14 21.70 -10.67
N ASP A 567 -17.92 21.43 -10.18
CA ASP A 567 -17.10 22.37 -9.39
C ASP A 567 -17.80 22.91 -8.13
N LYS A 568 -18.61 22.06 -7.46
CA LYS A 568 -19.40 22.41 -6.26
C LYS A 568 -19.01 21.62 -5.01
N THR A 569 -17.81 21.02 -4.99
CA THR A 569 -17.34 20.19 -3.87
C THR A 569 -17.27 20.95 -2.55
N GLN A 570 -16.65 22.14 -2.53
CA GLN A 570 -16.53 22.97 -1.32
C GLN A 570 -17.88 23.48 -0.84
N TRP A 571 -18.74 23.88 -1.78
CA TRP A 571 -20.12 24.25 -1.50
C TRP A 571 -20.90 23.13 -0.80
N ALA A 572 -20.78 21.88 -1.28
CA ALA A 572 -21.44 20.73 -0.66
C ALA A 572 -20.96 20.46 0.79
N TYR A 573 -19.69 20.74 1.09
CA TYR A 573 -19.14 20.63 2.45
C TYR A 573 -19.60 21.75 3.40
N GLN A 574 -20.01 22.90 2.86
CA GLN A 574 -20.44 24.06 3.64
C GLN A 574 -21.89 23.96 4.14
N LYS A 575 -22.62 22.89 3.81
CA LYS A 575 -24.05 22.70 4.15
C LYS A 575 -24.89 23.89 3.68
N PRO A 576 -25.07 24.06 2.36
CA PRO A 576 -25.82 25.19 1.80
C PRO A 576 -27.24 25.20 2.33
N ASP A 577 -27.87 26.37 2.34
CA ASP A 577 -29.28 26.45 2.68
C ASP A 577 -30.13 25.66 1.67
N VAL A 578 -31.34 25.31 2.10
CA VAL A 578 -32.24 24.44 1.34
C VAL A 578 -32.62 25.06 0.00
N LYS A 579 -32.82 26.38 -0.05
CA LYS A 579 -33.23 27.07 -1.28
C LYS A 579 -32.11 27.01 -2.32
N ASP A 580 -30.88 27.28 -1.90
CA ASP A 580 -29.71 27.18 -2.76
C ASP A 580 -29.42 25.73 -3.19
N LEU A 581 -29.64 24.76 -2.31
CA LEU A 581 -29.53 23.34 -2.62
C LEU A 581 -30.56 22.92 -3.69
N VAL A 582 -31.82 23.34 -3.55
CA VAL A 582 -32.89 23.05 -4.51
C VAL A 582 -32.58 23.67 -5.88
N ALA A 583 -32.27 24.98 -5.90
CA ALA A 583 -31.96 25.70 -7.13
C ALA A 583 -30.75 25.11 -7.86
N THR A 584 -29.68 24.80 -7.12
CA THR A 584 -28.47 24.19 -7.68
C THR A 584 -28.76 22.80 -8.23
N THR A 585 -29.43 21.94 -7.45
CA THR A 585 -29.73 20.56 -7.90
C THR A 585 -30.57 20.55 -9.17
N ARG A 586 -31.62 21.39 -9.23
CA ARG A 586 -32.44 21.55 -10.42
C ARG A 586 -31.62 21.97 -11.64
N ARG A 587 -30.81 23.03 -11.49
CA ARG A 587 -29.94 23.51 -12.56
C ARG A 587 -29.02 22.40 -13.10
N LEU A 588 -28.40 21.65 -12.19
CA LEU A 588 -27.48 20.56 -12.56
C LEU A 588 -28.19 19.42 -13.29
N ILE A 589 -29.43 19.10 -12.90
CA ILE A 589 -30.25 18.11 -13.62
C ILE A 589 -30.58 18.60 -15.03
N THR A 590 -30.97 19.87 -15.19
CA THR A 590 -31.31 20.43 -16.50
C THR A 590 -30.11 20.58 -17.44
N GLU A 591 -28.91 20.72 -16.90
CA GLU A 591 -27.66 20.81 -17.66
C GLU A 591 -27.10 19.41 -18.06
N LEU A 592 -27.73 18.31 -17.63
CA LEU A 592 -27.26 16.96 -17.97
C LEU A 592 -27.37 16.68 -19.47
N PRO A 593 -26.32 16.10 -20.09
CA PRO A 593 -26.37 15.72 -21.49
C PRO A 593 -27.49 14.70 -21.75
N SER A 594 -28.19 14.84 -22.88
CA SER A 594 -29.19 13.87 -23.31
C SER A 594 -28.52 12.54 -23.65
N MET A 595 -29.17 11.41 -23.34
CA MET A 595 -28.65 10.10 -23.76
C MET A 595 -28.51 10.04 -25.29
N PRO A 596 -27.34 9.65 -25.83
CA PRO A 596 -27.14 9.45 -27.25
C PRO A 596 -28.22 8.53 -27.85
N GLN A 597 -28.73 8.87 -29.02
CA GLN A 597 -29.83 8.12 -29.66
C GLN A 597 -29.46 6.65 -29.91
N GLU A 598 -28.20 6.39 -30.27
CA GLU A 598 -27.63 5.05 -30.46
C GLU A 598 -27.74 4.18 -29.20
N LEU A 599 -27.60 4.78 -28.01
CA LEU A 599 -27.74 4.10 -26.73
C LEU A 599 -29.22 3.93 -26.33
N LYS A 600 -30.10 4.87 -26.71
CA LYS A 600 -31.55 4.74 -26.50
C LYS A 600 -32.15 3.58 -27.29
N ASP A 601 -31.69 3.40 -28.52
CA ASP A 601 -32.18 2.35 -29.42
C ASP A 601 -31.53 0.98 -29.16
N TRP A 602 -30.52 0.93 -28.28
CA TRP A 602 -29.77 -0.29 -27.96
C TRP A 602 -30.65 -1.33 -27.25
N LYS A 603 -30.75 -2.53 -27.84
CA LYS A 603 -31.43 -3.69 -27.23
C LYS A 603 -30.45 -4.84 -27.14
N TRP A 604 -30.24 -5.36 -25.93
CA TRP A 604 -29.34 -6.49 -25.71
C TRP A 604 -29.82 -7.72 -26.50
N PRO A 605 -29.03 -8.24 -27.46
CA PRO A 605 -29.53 -9.23 -28.40
C PRO A 605 -29.54 -10.66 -27.83
N GLY A 606 -29.03 -10.89 -26.61
CA GLY A 606 -29.02 -12.20 -25.95
C GLY A 606 -28.09 -13.24 -26.60
N ARG A 607 -27.38 -12.86 -27.67
CA ARG A 607 -26.34 -13.64 -28.36
C ARG A 607 -24.96 -13.03 -28.15
N LYS A 608 -23.92 -13.69 -28.67
CA LYS A 608 -22.58 -13.11 -28.74
C LYS A 608 -22.62 -11.80 -29.55
N LEU A 609 -22.03 -10.75 -28.99
CA LEU A 609 -21.99 -9.40 -29.58
C LEU A 609 -21.09 -9.39 -30.82
N THR A 610 -21.48 -8.65 -31.85
CA THR A 610 -20.56 -8.23 -32.92
C THR A 610 -19.57 -7.18 -32.39
N PRO A 611 -18.46 -6.89 -33.10
CA PRO A 611 -17.53 -5.83 -32.69
C PRO A 611 -18.21 -4.45 -32.53
N GLU A 612 -19.18 -4.12 -33.38
CA GLU A 612 -19.95 -2.88 -33.31
C GLU A 612 -20.87 -2.87 -32.07
N GLU A 613 -21.54 -3.98 -31.80
CA GLU A 613 -22.38 -4.19 -30.63
C GLU A 613 -21.57 -4.16 -29.32
N GLU A 614 -20.35 -4.68 -29.34
CA GLU A 614 -19.42 -4.63 -28.20
C GLU A 614 -18.96 -3.19 -27.92
N LYS A 615 -18.71 -2.40 -28.97
CA LYS A 615 -18.41 -0.97 -28.85
C LYS A 615 -19.59 -0.21 -28.23
N ILE A 616 -20.80 -0.38 -28.76
CA ILE A 616 -22.02 0.26 -28.22
C ILE A 616 -22.24 -0.17 -26.77
N ASN A 617 -22.06 -1.45 -26.45
CA ASN A 617 -22.20 -1.94 -25.09
C ASN A 617 -21.17 -1.33 -24.12
N LYS A 618 -19.93 -1.13 -24.58
CA LYS A 618 -18.88 -0.46 -23.78
C LYS A 618 -19.23 1.00 -23.52
N GLU A 619 -19.69 1.72 -24.55
CA GLU A 619 -20.15 3.12 -24.43
C GLU A 619 -21.38 3.22 -23.53
N TRP A 620 -22.34 2.29 -23.64
CA TRP A 620 -23.49 2.19 -22.76
C TRP A 620 -23.10 1.95 -21.30
N SER A 621 -22.14 1.06 -21.06
CA SER A 621 -21.64 0.79 -19.71
C SER A 621 -20.93 2.00 -19.12
N ALA A 622 -20.14 2.72 -19.93
CA ALA A 622 -19.48 3.95 -19.50
C ALA A 622 -20.50 5.04 -19.17
N TRP A 623 -21.48 5.27 -20.04
CA TRP A 623 -22.57 6.21 -19.83
C TRP A 623 -23.37 5.91 -18.56
N ARG A 624 -23.76 4.64 -18.36
CA ARG A 624 -24.45 4.22 -17.14
C ARG A 624 -23.61 4.50 -15.91
N THR A 625 -22.30 4.23 -15.97
CA THR A 625 -21.39 4.48 -14.85
C THR A 625 -21.31 5.97 -14.52
N GLU A 626 -21.22 6.83 -15.54
CA GLU A 626 -21.22 8.28 -15.37
C GLU A 626 -22.52 8.78 -14.72
N MET A 627 -23.69 8.35 -15.21
CA MET A 627 -24.98 8.71 -14.61
C MET A 627 -25.14 8.18 -13.18
N GLN A 628 -24.66 6.95 -12.90
CA GLN A 628 -24.67 6.36 -11.56
C GLN A 628 -23.75 7.09 -10.57
N GLN A 629 -22.71 7.75 -11.08
CA GLN A 629 -21.76 8.56 -10.31
C GLN A 629 -22.11 10.07 -10.38
N GLY A 630 -23.18 10.43 -11.07
CA GLY A 630 -23.59 11.81 -11.37
C GLY A 630 -24.66 12.37 -10.41
N VAL A 631 -25.33 13.47 -10.79
CA VAL A 631 -26.49 14.00 -10.01
C VAL A 631 -27.63 12.97 -9.90
N CYS A 632 -27.69 12.01 -10.83
CA CYS A 632 -28.59 10.84 -10.80
C CYS A 632 -28.10 9.68 -9.92
N SER A 633 -27.02 9.86 -9.16
CA SER A 633 -26.50 8.84 -8.25
C SER A 633 -27.46 8.54 -7.10
N ASP A 634 -27.42 7.31 -6.59
CA ASP A 634 -28.18 6.92 -5.40
C ASP A 634 -27.84 7.79 -4.20
N CYS A 635 -26.60 8.26 -4.07
CA CYS A 635 -26.28 9.14 -2.95
C CYS A 635 -27.03 10.46 -3.06
N VAL A 636 -27.02 11.14 -4.22
CA VAL A 636 -27.73 12.42 -4.37
C VAL A 636 -29.22 12.21 -4.17
N TRP A 637 -29.81 11.18 -4.80
CA TRP A 637 -31.20 10.79 -4.58
C TRP A 637 -31.50 10.61 -3.10
N ARG A 638 -30.78 9.76 -2.40
CA ARG A 638 -31.01 9.49 -0.99
C ARG A 638 -30.68 10.68 -0.10
N ARG A 639 -29.72 11.53 -0.44
CA ARG A 639 -29.42 12.71 0.36
C ARG A 639 -30.48 13.80 0.18
N TYR A 640 -31.05 13.89 -1.01
CA TYR A 640 -32.09 14.85 -1.36
C TYR A 640 -33.48 14.36 -0.92
N VAL A 641 -33.71 13.04 -0.89
CA VAL A 641 -34.99 12.35 -0.62
C VAL A 641 -35.01 11.63 0.74
N GLU A 642 -34.03 10.79 1.08
CA GLU A 642 -34.01 9.98 2.32
C GLU A 642 -33.37 10.69 3.56
N ARG A 643 -32.32 11.51 3.39
CA ARG A 643 -31.38 11.89 4.48
C ARG A 643 -31.57 13.32 5.03
N GLY A 644 -32.76 13.89 4.90
CA GLY A 644 -33.23 15.01 5.71
C GLY A 644 -33.40 14.63 7.19
N PHE A 645 -32.30 14.31 7.89
CA PHE A 645 -32.24 14.04 9.34
C PHE A 645 -32.70 15.31 10.11
N TRP A 646 -33.70 15.36 11.02
CA TRP A 646 -34.13 14.43 12.07
C TRP A 646 -35.65 14.57 12.37
N GLY A 647 -36.32 13.42 12.57
CA GLY A 647 -37.61 13.31 13.28
C GLY A 647 -38.84 13.71 12.46
N SER A 648 -39.38 12.72 11.74
CA SER A 648 -40.66 12.68 10.99
C SER A 648 -40.86 13.74 9.89
N GLY A 649 -40.78 13.31 8.63
CA GLY A 649 -41.28 14.02 7.45
C GLY A 649 -40.20 14.33 6.42
N LEU A 650 -40.41 13.90 5.17
CA LEU A 650 -39.52 13.98 4.01
C LEU A 650 -39.23 15.43 3.52
N ILE A 651 -39.38 16.44 4.37
CA ILE A 651 -39.42 17.85 4.01
C ILE A 651 -38.48 18.64 4.92
N PRO A 652 -37.65 19.55 4.39
CA PRO A 652 -36.76 20.36 5.21
C PRO A 652 -37.55 21.13 6.28
N LYS A 653 -37.30 20.82 7.56
CA LYS A 653 -37.93 21.50 8.70
C LYS A 653 -37.75 23.02 8.59
N GLY A 654 -38.87 23.75 8.60
CA GLY A 654 -38.86 25.21 8.52
C GLY A 654 -38.83 25.79 7.10
N ALA A 655 -38.94 24.96 6.06
CA ALA A 655 -39.12 25.44 4.70
C ALA A 655 -40.48 26.15 4.53
N THR A 656 -40.48 27.27 3.82
CA THR A 656 -41.73 27.95 3.43
C THR A 656 -42.51 27.10 2.42
N LYS A 657 -43.81 27.38 2.24
CA LYS A 657 -44.65 26.64 1.28
C LYS A 657 -44.06 26.66 -0.13
N GLU A 658 -43.45 27.78 -0.51
CA GLU A 658 -42.79 27.98 -1.81
C GLU A 658 -41.55 27.08 -1.94
N VAL A 659 -40.68 27.04 -0.92
CA VAL A 659 -39.49 26.19 -0.95
C VAL A 659 -39.87 24.70 -0.97
N ALA A 660 -40.94 24.32 -0.26
CA ALA A 660 -41.47 22.96 -0.26
C ALA A 660 -42.08 22.56 -1.60
N ALA A 661 -42.76 23.47 -2.30
CA ALA A 661 -43.27 23.28 -3.65
C ALA A 661 -42.11 23.13 -4.67
N GLU A 662 -41.09 23.97 -4.57
CA GLU A 662 -39.91 23.90 -5.44
C GLU A 662 -39.10 22.63 -5.22
N TRP A 663 -38.99 22.17 -3.97
CA TRP A 663 -38.34 20.92 -3.62
C TRP A 663 -39.07 19.72 -4.24
N ILE A 664 -40.40 19.61 -4.07
CA ILE A 664 -41.16 18.46 -4.60
C ILE A 664 -41.11 18.42 -6.13
N LYS A 665 -41.25 19.58 -6.82
CA LYS A 665 -41.02 19.67 -8.27
C LYS A 665 -39.65 19.13 -8.67
N THR A 666 -38.61 19.46 -7.90
CA THR A 666 -37.24 19.02 -8.19
C THR A 666 -37.05 17.51 -7.97
N VAL A 667 -37.73 16.92 -6.98
CA VAL A 667 -37.74 15.45 -6.78
C VAL A 667 -38.34 14.74 -8.00
N HIS A 668 -39.49 15.19 -8.49
CA HIS A 668 -40.11 14.62 -9.68
C HIS A 668 -39.26 14.84 -10.95
N LEU A 669 -38.72 16.05 -11.12
CA LEU A 669 -37.82 16.34 -12.24
C LEU A 669 -36.58 15.43 -12.22
N MET A 670 -35.97 15.24 -11.05
CA MET A 670 -34.82 14.35 -10.90
C MET A 670 -35.21 12.90 -11.21
N ARG A 671 -36.37 12.44 -10.74
CA ARG A 671 -36.89 11.11 -11.05
C ARG A 671 -37.01 10.92 -12.56
N ASP A 672 -37.70 11.83 -13.24
CA ASP A 672 -38.03 11.71 -14.66
C ASP A 672 -36.77 11.78 -15.53
N GLU A 673 -35.94 12.80 -15.33
CA GLU A 673 -34.72 13.01 -16.14
C GLU A 673 -33.70 11.87 -15.98
N CYS A 674 -33.57 11.31 -14.78
CA CYS A 674 -32.66 10.20 -14.52
C CYS A 674 -33.22 8.86 -14.98
N ASN A 675 -34.55 8.64 -14.87
CA ASN A 675 -35.22 7.47 -15.45
C ASN A 675 -35.02 7.44 -16.96
N ASP A 676 -35.22 8.58 -17.64
CA ASP A 676 -34.99 8.73 -19.08
C ASP A 676 -33.51 8.51 -19.48
N ARG A 677 -32.59 8.70 -18.53
CA ARG A 677 -31.15 8.46 -18.70
C ARG A 677 -30.70 7.05 -18.28
N GLY A 678 -31.66 6.15 -18.03
CA GLY A 678 -31.41 4.73 -17.78
C GLY A 678 -31.10 4.40 -16.32
N ARG A 679 -31.34 5.33 -15.38
CA ARG A 679 -31.29 5.09 -13.94
C ARG A 679 -32.71 4.95 -13.41
N GLN A 680 -33.12 3.74 -13.07
CA GLN A 680 -34.43 3.51 -12.45
C GLN A 680 -34.39 3.83 -10.96
N PHE A 681 -35.22 4.78 -10.52
CA PHE A 681 -35.52 5.00 -9.11
C PHE A 681 -36.73 4.15 -8.68
N GLN A 682 -36.85 3.85 -7.38
CA GLN A 682 -37.99 3.08 -6.87
C GLN A 682 -39.23 3.97 -6.79
N GLU A 683 -40.28 3.67 -7.56
CA GLU A 683 -41.54 4.44 -7.57
C GLU A 683 -42.14 4.60 -6.17
N GLN A 684 -42.00 3.58 -5.33
CA GLN A 684 -42.47 3.57 -3.94
C GLN A 684 -41.85 4.69 -3.08
N GLU A 685 -40.61 5.10 -3.36
CA GLU A 685 -39.95 6.18 -2.63
C GLU A 685 -40.60 7.53 -2.95
N VAL A 686 -40.94 7.77 -4.21
CA VAL A 686 -41.61 9.01 -4.66
C VAL A 686 -43.06 9.04 -4.18
N GLU A 687 -43.78 7.93 -4.26
CA GLU A 687 -45.13 7.82 -3.70
C GLU A 687 -45.16 8.12 -2.19
N SER A 688 -44.14 7.64 -1.46
CA SER A 688 -44.00 7.95 -0.04
C SER A 688 -43.75 9.44 0.21
N VAL A 689 -42.95 10.08 -0.64
CA VAL A 689 -42.71 11.53 -0.59
C VAL A 689 -43.99 12.31 -0.87
N ASP A 690 -44.72 11.98 -1.93
CA ASP A 690 -45.97 12.63 -2.31
C ASP A 690 -47.00 12.53 -1.19
N LYS A 691 -47.13 11.35 -0.59
CA LYS A 691 -48.07 11.10 0.51
C LYS A 691 -47.76 11.94 1.74
N GLU A 692 -46.50 12.02 2.15
CA GLU A 692 -46.11 12.85 3.30
C GLU A 692 -46.19 14.35 2.97
N TRP A 693 -45.89 14.76 1.74
CA TRP A 693 -46.06 16.15 1.30
C TRP A 693 -47.53 16.56 1.35
N LYS A 694 -48.43 15.78 0.75
CA LYS A 694 -49.89 16.01 0.77
C LYS A 694 -50.45 16.06 2.19
N LYS A 695 -49.93 15.21 3.08
CA LYS A 695 -50.31 15.21 4.50
C LYS A 695 -49.91 16.49 5.23
N LEU A 696 -48.79 17.11 4.85
CA LEU A 696 -48.26 18.31 5.52
C LEU A 696 -48.82 19.62 4.96
N TYR A 697 -49.03 19.71 3.64
CA TYR A 697 -49.44 20.96 2.98
C TYR A 697 -50.85 20.91 2.35
N GLY A 698 -51.50 19.74 2.36
CA GLY A 698 -52.80 19.51 1.74
C GLY A 698 -52.69 19.02 0.30
N GLU A 699 -53.73 18.33 -0.17
CA GLU A 699 -53.79 17.83 -1.55
C GLU A 699 -53.97 18.94 -2.59
N GLU A 700 -54.72 20.00 -2.24
CA GLU A 700 -54.88 21.19 -3.09
C GLU A 700 -53.54 21.88 -3.35
N ALA A 701 -52.74 22.14 -2.31
CA ALA A 701 -51.41 22.72 -2.47
C ALA A 701 -50.46 21.84 -3.30
N PHE A 702 -50.65 20.52 -3.28
CA PHE A 702 -49.84 19.60 -4.07
C PHE A 702 -50.22 19.76 -5.54
N ASN A 703 -51.52 19.78 -5.83
CA ASN A 703 -52.02 20.01 -7.18
C ASN A 703 -51.58 21.39 -7.70
N ASP A 704 -51.72 22.45 -6.90
CA ASP A 704 -51.27 23.80 -7.23
C ASP A 704 -49.78 23.82 -7.63
N ALA A 705 -48.93 23.08 -6.90
CA ALA A 705 -47.51 23.00 -7.19
C ALA A 705 -47.22 22.42 -8.59
N PHE A 706 -48.11 21.61 -9.18
CA PHE A 706 -47.94 21.04 -10.51
C PHE A 706 -48.88 21.64 -11.57
N GLU A 707 -49.84 22.48 -11.20
CA GLU A 707 -50.79 23.13 -12.12
C GLU A 707 -50.19 24.36 -12.81
N ASP A 708 -49.34 25.13 -12.13
CA ASP A 708 -48.71 26.35 -12.68
C ASP A 708 -47.82 26.06 -13.92
N ASP A 709 -47.24 24.87 -14.04
CA ASP A 709 -46.39 24.49 -15.18
C ASP A 709 -47.20 24.04 -16.42
N ARG A 710 -48.55 23.99 -16.33
CA ARG A 710 -49.44 23.66 -17.47
C ARG A 710 -49.98 24.87 -18.21
N GLN A 711 -49.78 26.09 -17.70
CA GLN A 711 -50.05 27.29 -18.48
C GLN A 711 -48.89 27.51 -19.46
N PRO A 712 -49.12 27.51 -20.79
CA PRO A 712 -48.09 27.93 -21.73
C PRO A 712 -47.65 29.35 -21.32
N PRO A 713 -46.35 29.68 -21.40
CA PRO A 713 -45.88 31.00 -21.03
C PRO A 713 -46.74 32.03 -21.77
N ALA A 714 -47.33 32.96 -21.02
CA ALA A 714 -48.05 34.07 -21.62
C ALA A 714 -47.16 34.66 -22.72
N PRO A 715 -47.68 34.92 -23.93
CA PRO A 715 -46.87 35.40 -25.04
C PRO A 715 -46.09 36.61 -24.55
N VAL A 716 -44.76 36.49 -24.57
CA VAL A 716 -43.85 37.56 -24.17
C VAL A 716 -44.20 38.74 -25.06
N GLU A 717 -44.84 39.75 -24.48
CA GLU A 717 -45.10 41.01 -25.14
C GLU A 717 -43.73 41.56 -25.51
N SER A 718 -43.43 41.55 -26.81
CA SER A 718 -42.13 41.92 -27.35
C SER A 718 -41.75 43.30 -26.84
N ALA A 719 -40.76 43.36 -25.94
CA ALA A 719 -40.16 44.60 -25.52
C ALA A 719 -39.66 45.36 -26.76
N PRO A 720 -39.87 46.69 -26.84
CA PRO A 720 -39.40 47.47 -27.97
C PRO A 720 -37.89 47.30 -28.11
N VAL A 721 -37.48 46.90 -29.30
CA VAL A 721 -36.08 46.82 -29.73
C VAL A 721 -35.46 48.20 -29.54
N VAL A 722 -34.60 48.34 -28.52
CA VAL A 722 -33.70 49.48 -28.41
C VAL A 722 -32.53 49.19 -29.35
N GLU A 723 -32.55 49.84 -30.52
CA GLU A 723 -31.39 49.92 -31.41
C GLU A 723 -30.24 50.59 -30.65
N HIS A 724 -29.17 49.84 -30.39
CA HIS A 724 -27.91 50.42 -29.98
C HIS A 724 -27.17 50.90 -31.24
N GLU A 725 -27.17 52.21 -31.42
CA GLU A 725 -26.30 52.94 -32.34
C GLU A 725 -24.82 52.73 -31.98
N ASP A 726 -24.04 52.60 -33.05
CA ASP A 726 -22.59 52.49 -33.12
C ASP A 726 -21.83 53.46 -32.19
N LEU A 727 -20.82 52.94 -31.49
CA LEU A 727 -19.67 53.73 -31.06
C LEU A 727 -18.37 52.99 -31.38
N ARG A 728 -17.84 53.30 -32.58
CA ARG A 728 -16.41 53.32 -32.86
C ARG A 728 -15.84 54.66 -32.40
N THR A 729 -14.92 54.62 -31.43
CA THR A 729 -13.62 55.30 -31.42
C THR A 729 -12.73 54.67 -30.38
#